data_AF-A0A0F2NCD0-F1
#
_entry.id   AF-A0A0F2NCD0-F1
#
_cell.length_a   1.000
_cell.length_b   1.000
_cell.length_c   1.000
_cell.angle_alpha   90.00
_cell.angle_beta   90.00
_cell.angle_gamma   90.00
#
_symmetry.space_group_name_H-M   'P 1'
#
loop_
_entity.id
_entity.type
_entity.pdbx_description
1 polymer ?
#
loop_
_entity_poly.entity_id
_entity_poly.type
_entity_poly.pdbx_seq_one_letter_code
_entity_poly.pdbx_strand_id
1 'polypeptide(L)'
;MRTDLTAAFISAKNASFRRPRQLLVFKFPDAGNVYLSDQKLGAADGLSNEYLPLVENWGELQDSAGDATANDNGEIRQMTITLWNGGDQPFSDYFLAEYPENVEVELYQWFAGLAESSKALVDRFVVQDPIEFDEASRLLSLDLVSLSIRYDQPCGDLLTREVWPYAADSDIGRSIPVAFGSPGRIPALKAKTTQRLRLKGSILAGTMVLPVYENLNDLLFPISGTVLIEEEKIRYSGRTASSLTVIQRGYLSSAVEHLDKREIVSVIGDHTFVLCAGPVASVANVMIEGFPAPAEIYTVRTDLNPARVIFSEKPWVKKFGESTRFLEMQFDGVTGSNTALQPSYAYDAADLATAACIKSGNSVLGLIQATVNRNRGEILRAYLAIEHWSSGKILADFCEVWVSGVGVVGRLSRPNPNDEIALDADVDVDHGHNHEIGGEHIHNFDQPTVAVADPTHGHEATVQGAVITDGSTTGMPLSIGTYGSGSKTFYFAGHSGILSQRLHVRFDPFDAGTVTLSIPGVNPTWVPHTGVVDQWFNMSSFVTSVIISWTGSGVVGGIIRFFEVTLETTKSGAVTPKVTGITGSALNGKVKNTGVVNVKNSDDVKSLATANRVLNIKAQDNPSRTVVNLFDLTSHVNFNWGWFTNREVRVIYANAGDAKAVYILHAFFDVEYVPTEVVYSDEVTAEVTSLSDCIRPDLAIQKLLTTRAGVAAADFDSASFAAIGTKFAGRGYRLDGLIEADVTVREAIKRICYQTHSRFFTSGGKLKMALREGHPASKPVSRQLTADNLQLRSISVSRQPLREISNRVQLFFKRDWTASDSSTAGFLDSVTREDAGSISRFGLKAKADSYNFDLIRDAGMAAKVADFYLMTDAWPSTFYTFMAYLNQFDLEKEDVIEVSAAFNQMNKVPMVLRAMDRVFGSGKSSSINLVRIVAENLFYILTRISRDDAVLIIMDTLSTMIVQAAEHAEAMHAVEQLLTLLDLNRSDAAMVSDALMSIWEIRLQLAEAINVAVTLNTDRSISRNDTVSMEDFPEFWHVYGAGSGGFGQVPFGGLSAWRHKSPDELSIFEQLIVALSALRTSSVVVSDTLLFSSGFGGKLSSGFGVSPFGG
;
A
#
# COMPACT_ATOMS: atom_id res chain seq x y z
N MET A 1 -38.43 2.72 -1.16
CA MET A 1 -39.59 3.28 -0.43
C MET A 1 -39.79 2.52 0.87
N ARG A 2 -40.10 3.26 1.95
CA ARG A 2 -40.36 2.72 3.29
C ARG A 2 -41.53 1.75 3.32
N THR A 3 -41.25 0.51 3.69
CA THR A 3 -42.24 -0.57 3.86
C THR A 3 -42.72 -0.75 5.29
N ASP A 4 -42.12 -0.03 6.25
CA ASP A 4 -42.41 -0.14 7.67
C ASP A 4 -43.58 0.75 8.13
N LEU A 5 -44.12 1.58 7.24
CA LEU A 5 -45.23 2.48 7.54
C LEU A 5 -46.57 1.75 7.56
N THR A 6 -47.38 1.96 8.59
CA THR A 6 -48.73 1.38 8.65
C THR A 6 -49.66 2.01 7.62
N ALA A 7 -50.67 1.29 7.16
CA ALA A 7 -51.68 1.82 6.25
C ALA A 7 -52.39 3.06 6.84
N ALA A 8 -52.61 3.08 8.16
CA ALA A 8 -53.19 4.22 8.86
C ALA A 8 -52.25 5.45 8.82
N PHE A 9 -50.94 5.25 9.04
CA PHE A 9 -49.96 6.32 8.90
C PHE A 9 -49.91 6.86 7.47
N ILE A 10 -49.89 5.99 6.46
CA ILE A 10 -49.90 6.39 5.04
C ILE A 10 -51.16 7.18 4.71
N SER A 11 -52.33 6.71 5.14
CA SER A 11 -53.60 7.40 4.94
C SER A 11 -53.61 8.77 5.60
N ALA A 12 -53.13 8.86 6.86
CA ALA A 12 -53.03 10.13 7.58
C ALA A 12 -52.02 11.08 6.94
N LYS A 13 -50.85 10.59 6.52
CA LYS A 13 -49.84 11.35 5.78
C LYS A 13 -50.42 11.98 4.51
N ASN A 14 -51.24 11.22 3.77
CA ASN A 14 -51.83 11.68 2.51
C ASN A 14 -53.04 12.61 2.71
N ALA A 15 -53.84 12.40 3.77
CA ALA A 15 -55.02 13.20 4.07
C ALA A 15 -54.69 14.51 4.82
N SER A 16 -53.74 14.42 5.75
CA SER A 16 -53.39 15.49 6.68
C SER A 16 -52.08 16.13 6.26
N PHE A 17 -52.15 17.07 5.32
CA PHE A 17 -51.02 17.98 5.02
C PHE A 17 -50.59 18.83 6.23
N ARG A 18 -51.35 18.81 7.35
CA ARG A 18 -51.48 20.00 8.18
C ARG A 18 -50.85 20.02 9.58
N ARG A 19 -50.26 18.95 10.14
CA ARG A 19 -49.38 19.00 11.35
C ARG A 19 -49.00 17.59 11.83
N PRO A 20 -47.88 17.01 11.39
CA PRO A 20 -47.33 15.81 12.03
C PRO A 20 -46.86 16.19 13.43
N ARG A 21 -46.94 15.27 14.38
CA ARG A 21 -46.37 15.43 15.72
C ARG A 21 -45.07 14.66 15.82
N GLN A 22 -44.07 15.29 16.39
CA GLN A 22 -42.76 14.71 16.66
C GLN A 22 -42.78 14.28 18.12
N LEU A 23 -42.31 13.07 18.37
CA LEU A 23 -42.32 12.47 19.70
C LEU A 23 -40.90 11.97 19.99
N LEU A 24 -40.35 12.31 21.15
CA LEU A 24 -39.10 11.76 21.65
C LEU A 24 -39.36 10.80 22.79
N VAL A 25 -38.57 9.74 22.84
CA VAL A 25 -38.53 8.82 23.97
C VAL A 25 -37.07 8.69 24.40
N PHE A 26 -36.75 9.27 25.56
CA PHE A 26 -35.46 9.07 26.22
C PHE A 26 -35.52 7.79 27.03
N LYS A 27 -34.59 6.87 26.78
CA LYS A 27 -34.51 5.57 27.46
C LYS A 27 -33.44 5.61 28.54
N PHE A 28 -33.78 6.23 29.65
CA PHE A 28 -32.95 6.27 30.84
C PHE A 28 -32.97 4.89 31.55
N PRO A 29 -31.81 4.23 31.72
CA PRO A 29 -31.71 2.98 32.48
C PRO A 29 -32.40 3.00 33.85
N ASP A 30 -32.18 4.06 34.63
CA ASP A 30 -32.62 4.13 36.03
C ASP A 30 -33.93 4.90 36.19
N ALA A 31 -34.10 6.02 35.49
CA ALA A 31 -35.32 6.83 35.55
C ALA A 31 -36.48 6.27 34.71
N GLY A 32 -36.21 5.30 33.83
CA GLY A 32 -37.19 4.75 32.89
C GLY A 32 -37.48 5.68 31.71
N ASN A 33 -38.43 5.31 30.86
CA ASN A 33 -38.67 6.09 29.63
C ASN A 33 -39.30 7.46 29.94
N VAL A 34 -38.70 8.52 29.41
CA VAL A 34 -39.24 9.89 29.45
C VAL A 34 -39.74 10.29 28.07
N TYR A 35 -41.01 10.68 27.99
CA TYR A 35 -41.73 10.92 26.75
C TYR A 35 -41.90 12.44 26.51
N LEU A 36 -41.29 12.98 25.46
CA LEU A 36 -41.29 14.43 25.17
C LEU A 36 -41.91 14.76 23.81
N SER A 37 -42.48 15.95 23.72
CA SER A 37 -43.13 16.51 22.53
C SER A 37 -43.08 18.05 22.61
N ASP A 38 -43.45 18.74 21.53
CA ASP A 38 -43.66 20.19 21.53
C ASP A 38 -45.04 20.59 22.09
N GLN A 39 -45.90 19.60 22.32
CA GLN A 39 -47.26 19.74 22.84
C GLN A 39 -47.59 18.63 23.84
N LYS A 40 -48.50 18.91 24.76
CA LYS A 40 -49.01 17.92 25.71
C LYS A 40 -49.90 16.95 24.94
N LEU A 41 -49.53 15.68 24.93
CA LEU A 41 -50.26 14.60 24.25
C LEU A 41 -50.41 13.42 25.19
N GLY A 42 -51.48 12.63 25.06
CA GLY A 42 -51.64 11.41 25.86
C GLY A 42 -52.77 10.50 25.41
N ALA A 43 -53.39 9.81 26.37
CA ALA A 43 -54.47 8.85 26.12
C ALA A 43 -55.65 9.42 25.34
N ALA A 44 -56.00 10.69 25.59
CA ALA A 44 -57.07 11.37 24.85
C ALA A 44 -56.76 11.54 23.36
N ASP A 45 -55.48 11.54 22.98
CA ASP A 45 -55.02 11.70 21.60
C ASP A 45 -54.75 10.37 20.90
N GLY A 46 -54.79 9.24 21.61
CA GLY A 46 -54.52 7.89 21.09
C GLY A 46 -53.14 7.31 21.45
N LEU A 47 -52.39 7.94 22.35
CA LEU A 47 -51.09 7.49 22.86
C LEU A 47 -51.23 6.81 24.22
N SER A 48 -50.49 5.74 24.51
CA SER A 48 -50.60 5.08 25.83
C SER A 48 -49.88 5.84 26.95
N ASN A 49 -48.86 6.63 26.61
CA ASN A 49 -48.08 7.43 27.54
C ASN A 49 -48.37 8.93 27.38
N GLU A 50 -48.20 9.68 28.46
CA GLU A 50 -48.27 11.15 28.43
C GLU A 50 -46.94 11.71 27.93
N TYR A 51 -46.98 12.46 26.82
CA TYR A 51 -45.83 13.17 26.26
C TYR A 51 -45.84 14.61 26.76
N LEU A 52 -44.75 15.00 27.42
CA LEU A 52 -44.59 16.31 28.04
C LEU A 52 -44.22 17.38 26.99
N PRO A 53 -44.79 18.60 27.05
CA PRO A 53 -44.58 19.69 26.09
C PRO A 53 -43.23 20.41 26.26
N LEU A 54 -42.14 19.67 26.52
CA LEU A 54 -40.85 20.25 26.86
C LEU A 54 -40.00 20.60 25.63
N VAL A 55 -40.34 20.17 24.42
CA VAL A 55 -39.53 20.53 23.25
C VAL A 55 -39.87 21.96 22.81
N GLU A 56 -38.86 22.84 22.82
CA GLU A 56 -38.96 24.22 22.33
C GLU A 56 -38.58 24.30 20.85
N ASN A 57 -37.47 23.65 20.49
CA ASN A 57 -36.96 23.59 19.13
C ASN A 57 -36.54 22.17 18.76
N TRP A 58 -37.03 21.68 17.63
CA TRP A 58 -36.67 20.37 17.08
C TRP A 58 -35.33 20.36 16.34
N GLY A 59 -34.79 21.53 15.99
CA GLY A 59 -33.61 21.64 15.16
C GLY A 59 -33.83 21.09 13.75
N GLU A 60 -32.73 20.74 13.09
CA GLU A 60 -32.73 20.09 11.78
C GLU A 60 -32.06 18.72 11.91
N LEU A 61 -32.69 17.68 11.37
CA LEU A 61 -32.04 16.38 11.23
C LEU A 61 -31.22 16.41 9.95
N GLN A 62 -29.94 16.66 10.12
CA GLN A 62 -28.98 16.72 9.03
C GLN A 62 -28.38 15.34 8.82
N ASP A 63 -28.47 14.81 7.59
CA ASP A 63 -27.45 13.89 7.11
C ASP A 63 -26.16 14.71 7.02
N SER A 64 -25.03 14.24 7.56
CA SER A 64 -23.75 14.97 7.48
C SER A 64 -23.26 15.22 6.04
N ALA A 65 -24.00 14.74 5.03
CA ALA A 65 -23.87 15.01 3.61
C ALA A 65 -24.29 16.43 3.19
N GLY A 66 -23.97 17.45 4.01
CA GLY A 66 -24.12 18.86 3.62
C GLY A 66 -23.29 19.24 2.37
N ASP A 67 -22.29 18.42 2.03
CA ASP A 67 -21.57 18.48 0.76
C ASP A 67 -22.15 17.43 -0.22
N ALA A 68 -22.88 17.91 -1.22
CA ALA A 68 -23.49 17.07 -2.26
C ALA A 68 -22.46 16.23 -3.06
N THR A 69 -21.16 16.53 -2.92
CA THR A 69 -20.07 15.81 -3.61
C THR A 69 -19.47 14.67 -2.77
N ALA A 70 -19.74 14.61 -1.46
CA ALA A 70 -19.16 13.60 -0.58
C ALA A 70 -19.85 12.23 -0.77
N ASN A 71 -19.14 11.27 -1.37
CA ASN A 71 -19.57 9.88 -1.53
C ASN A 71 -19.52 9.05 -0.22
N ASP A 72 -19.68 9.71 0.94
CA ASP A 72 -19.32 9.15 2.24
C ASP A 72 -20.37 8.18 2.78
N ASN A 73 -20.10 6.88 2.63
CA ASN A 73 -20.94 5.79 3.14
C ASN A 73 -20.80 5.59 4.67
N GLY A 74 -21.15 6.57 5.50
CA GLY A 74 -21.03 6.41 6.96
C GLY A 74 -21.52 7.60 7.75
N GLU A 75 -22.50 8.30 7.20
CA GLU A 75 -23.02 9.54 7.74
C GLU A 75 -23.49 9.36 9.19
N ILE A 76 -23.04 10.27 10.04
CA ILE A 76 -23.56 10.42 11.39
C ILE A 76 -24.68 11.45 11.29
N ARG A 77 -25.93 10.99 11.36
CA ARG A 77 -27.04 11.93 11.52
C ARG A 77 -26.92 12.61 12.86
N GLN A 78 -27.07 13.92 12.84
CA GLN A 78 -27.07 14.71 14.06
C GLN A 78 -28.23 15.69 14.01
N MET A 79 -28.75 16.00 15.20
CA MET A 79 -29.70 17.07 15.39
C MET A 79 -29.49 17.69 16.76
N THR A 80 -29.56 19.01 16.84
CA THR A 80 -29.56 19.72 18.12
C THR A 80 -31.00 20.04 18.48
N ILE A 81 -31.47 19.52 19.61
CA ILE A 81 -32.80 19.85 20.14
C ILE A 81 -32.67 20.84 21.30
N THR A 82 -33.65 21.72 21.44
CA THR A 82 -33.75 22.62 22.59
C THR A 82 -34.97 22.24 23.41
N LEU A 83 -34.75 21.94 24.68
CA LEU A 83 -35.75 21.58 25.67
C LEU A 83 -35.96 22.75 26.64
N TRP A 84 -37.21 22.93 27.05
CA TRP A 84 -37.57 23.71 28.21
C TRP A 84 -37.13 22.98 29.48
N ASN A 85 -36.26 23.62 30.24
CA ASN A 85 -35.68 23.08 31.46
C ASN A 85 -36.23 23.77 32.72
N GLY A 86 -37.50 24.20 32.70
CA GLY A 86 -38.20 24.76 33.85
C GLY A 86 -39.41 23.93 34.28
N GLY A 87 -40.09 24.37 35.34
CA GLY A 87 -41.25 23.67 35.93
C GLY A 87 -40.92 23.11 37.31
N ASP A 88 -41.82 22.30 37.86
CA ASP A 88 -41.63 21.68 39.19
C ASP A 88 -40.55 20.59 39.17
N GLN A 89 -40.28 20.00 38.00
CA GLN A 89 -39.18 19.06 37.76
C GLN A 89 -38.49 19.44 36.43
N PRO A 90 -37.39 20.21 36.46
CA PRO A 90 -36.52 20.44 35.31
C PRO A 90 -36.11 19.14 34.63
N PHE A 91 -35.96 19.15 33.30
CA PHE A 91 -35.48 17.98 32.56
C PHE A 91 -34.05 17.60 32.93
N SER A 92 -33.20 18.56 33.29
CA SER A 92 -31.85 18.30 33.77
C SER A 92 -31.81 17.51 35.09
N ASP A 93 -32.92 17.43 35.84
CA ASP A 93 -32.96 16.63 37.06
C ASP A 93 -32.80 15.13 36.76
N TYR A 94 -33.20 14.68 35.56
CA TYR A 94 -32.92 13.31 35.12
C TYR A 94 -31.42 13.04 35.01
N PHE A 95 -30.61 14.06 34.73
CA PHE A 95 -29.15 13.94 34.62
C PHE A 95 -28.46 13.85 36.00
N LEU A 96 -29.19 14.12 37.10
CA LEU A 96 -28.68 13.92 38.45
C LEU A 96 -28.70 12.45 38.86
N ALA A 97 -29.61 11.66 38.26
CA ALA A 97 -29.71 10.23 38.52
C ALA A 97 -28.69 9.44 37.69
N GLU A 98 -28.44 9.86 36.45
CA GLU A 98 -27.50 9.20 35.55
C GLU A 98 -26.86 10.17 34.56
N TYR A 99 -25.70 9.78 34.03
CA TYR A 99 -24.99 10.55 33.02
C TYR A 99 -25.84 10.66 31.73
N PRO A 100 -26.12 11.88 31.24
CA PRO A 100 -26.91 12.07 30.02
C PRO A 100 -26.25 11.46 28.79
N GLU A 101 -24.91 11.40 28.76
CA GLU A 101 -24.14 10.90 27.65
C GLU A 101 -24.47 9.43 27.38
N ASN A 102 -24.73 9.10 26.11
CA ASN A 102 -25.13 7.76 25.65
C ASN A 102 -26.55 7.31 26.01
N VAL A 103 -27.38 8.16 26.63
CA VAL A 103 -28.81 7.88 26.77
C VAL A 103 -29.43 7.74 25.38
N GLU A 104 -30.08 6.61 25.11
CA GLU A 104 -30.70 6.36 23.82
C GLU A 104 -31.99 7.17 23.67
N VAL A 105 -32.14 7.82 22.53
CA VAL A 105 -33.31 8.65 22.21
C VAL A 105 -33.95 8.13 20.94
N GLU A 106 -35.23 7.80 20.99
CA GLU A 106 -36.01 7.44 19.81
C GLU A 106 -36.86 8.62 19.35
N LEU A 107 -36.67 9.02 18.10
CA LEU A 107 -37.51 10.05 17.47
C LEU A 107 -38.58 9.39 16.62
N TYR A 108 -39.84 9.70 16.90
CA TYR A 108 -40.98 9.24 16.13
C TYR A 108 -41.70 10.40 15.47
N GLN A 109 -42.36 10.08 14.36
CA GLN A 109 -43.39 10.93 13.77
C GLN A 109 -44.74 10.24 13.88
N TRP A 110 -45.76 11.00 14.24
CA TRP A 110 -47.11 10.49 14.46
C TRP A 110 -48.15 11.53 14.03
N PHE A 111 -49.42 11.12 13.90
CA PHE A 111 -50.53 12.01 13.58
C PHE A 111 -51.62 11.88 14.63
N ALA A 112 -52.16 13.02 15.05
CA ALA A 112 -53.22 13.09 16.07
C ALA A 112 -54.39 12.16 15.75
N GLY A 113 -54.84 11.38 16.73
CA GLY A 113 -55.95 10.44 16.61
C GLY A 113 -55.57 9.05 16.05
N LEU A 114 -54.32 8.81 15.69
CA LEU A 114 -53.85 7.47 15.35
C LEU A 114 -53.49 6.66 16.60
N ALA A 115 -53.65 5.34 16.55
CA ALA A 115 -53.14 4.48 17.61
C ALA A 115 -51.62 4.62 17.76
N GLU A 116 -51.09 4.42 18.97
CA GLU A 116 -49.64 4.47 19.22
C GLU A 116 -48.84 3.53 18.32
N SER A 117 -49.36 2.35 17.99
CA SER A 117 -48.72 1.39 17.06
C SER A 117 -48.56 1.93 15.63
N SER A 118 -49.19 3.06 15.31
CA SER A 118 -49.04 3.75 14.02
C SER A 118 -47.98 4.86 14.03
N LYS A 119 -47.26 5.06 15.14
CA LYS A 119 -46.09 5.97 15.15
C LYS A 119 -45.01 5.41 14.23
N ALA A 120 -44.46 6.26 13.37
CA ALA A 120 -43.37 5.88 12.48
C ALA A 120 -42.04 6.30 13.13
N LEU A 121 -41.17 5.33 13.41
CA LEU A 121 -39.82 5.62 13.88
C LEU A 121 -39.10 6.45 12.79
N VAL A 122 -38.46 7.54 13.18
CA VAL A 122 -37.63 8.36 12.30
C VAL A 122 -36.22 7.83 12.36
N ASP A 123 -35.62 7.90 13.54
CA ASP A 123 -34.27 7.44 13.81
C ASP A 123 -34.06 7.19 15.32
N ARG A 124 -32.90 6.63 15.65
CA ARG A 124 -32.41 6.39 17.00
C ARG A 124 -31.10 7.14 17.21
N PHE A 125 -31.01 7.83 18.33
CA PHE A 125 -29.88 8.68 18.69
C PHE A 125 -29.33 8.29 20.05
N VAL A 126 -28.17 8.86 20.37
CA VAL A 126 -27.62 9.00 21.70
C VAL A 126 -27.37 10.47 21.96
N VAL A 127 -27.54 10.90 23.21
CA VAL A 127 -27.10 12.23 23.64
C VAL A 127 -25.57 12.29 23.65
N GLN A 128 -25.01 13.37 23.12
CA GLN A 128 -23.57 13.68 23.07
C GLN A 128 -23.30 15.11 23.53
N ASP A 129 -22.02 15.38 23.83
CA ASP A 129 -21.54 16.73 24.11
C ASP A 129 -21.41 17.59 22.84
N PRO A 130 -21.57 18.92 22.94
CA PRO A 130 -21.83 19.67 24.17
C PRO A 130 -23.31 19.63 24.62
N ILE A 131 -23.51 19.49 25.93
CA ILE A 131 -24.80 19.75 26.58
C ILE A 131 -24.78 21.19 27.11
N GLU A 132 -25.60 22.06 26.51
CA GLU A 132 -25.61 23.48 26.86
C GLU A 132 -26.84 23.83 27.70
N PHE A 133 -26.62 24.37 28.89
CA PHE A 133 -27.68 24.87 29.74
C PHE A 133 -27.56 26.38 29.89
N ASP A 134 -28.63 27.09 29.54
CA ASP A 134 -28.75 28.53 29.77
C ASP A 134 -29.74 28.78 30.91
N GLU A 135 -29.22 29.19 32.06
CA GLU A 135 -30.00 29.49 33.27
C GLU A 135 -30.97 30.66 33.06
N ALA A 136 -30.59 31.66 32.24
CA ALA A 136 -31.39 32.86 32.04
C ALA A 136 -32.64 32.56 31.22
N SER A 137 -32.50 31.77 30.15
CA SER A 137 -33.64 31.34 29.32
C SER A 137 -34.31 30.06 29.84
N ARG A 138 -33.67 29.34 30.78
CA ARG A 138 -34.04 27.99 31.23
C ARG A 138 -34.16 27.00 30.08
N LEU A 139 -33.30 27.16 29.08
CA LEU A 139 -33.25 26.26 27.93
C LEU A 139 -32.07 25.30 28.07
N LEU A 140 -32.30 24.06 27.64
CA LEU A 140 -31.31 23.01 27.58
C LEU A 140 -31.16 22.57 26.12
N SER A 141 -29.99 22.75 25.55
CA SER A 141 -29.64 22.28 24.22
C SER A 141 -28.95 20.92 24.33
N LEU A 142 -29.43 19.94 23.57
CA LEU A 142 -28.86 18.59 23.51
C LEU A 142 -28.50 18.25 22.07
N ASP A 143 -27.27 17.80 21.89
CA ASP A 143 -26.83 17.21 20.62
C ASP A 143 -27.20 15.71 20.61
N LEU A 144 -28.09 15.36 19.70
CA LEU A 144 -28.49 13.99 19.44
C LEU A 144 -27.74 13.47 18.23
N VAL A 145 -26.96 12.43 18.45
CA VAL A 145 -26.10 11.83 17.43
C VAL A 145 -26.57 10.41 17.15
N SER A 146 -26.65 10.03 15.88
CA SER A 146 -27.15 8.71 15.48
C SER A 146 -26.39 7.59 16.17
N LEU A 147 -27.07 6.46 16.42
CA LEU A 147 -26.45 5.23 16.91
C LEU A 147 -25.29 4.73 16.02
N SER A 148 -25.16 5.23 14.79
CA SER A 148 -24.01 4.96 13.92
C SER A 148 -22.67 5.48 14.47
N ILE A 149 -22.67 6.32 15.52
CA ILE A 149 -21.44 6.66 16.26
C ILE A 149 -20.78 5.43 16.89
N ARG A 150 -21.56 4.40 17.24
CA ARG A 150 -21.04 3.11 17.73
C ARG A 150 -20.19 2.36 16.70
N TYR A 151 -20.19 2.80 15.43
CA TYR A 151 -19.40 2.19 14.37
C TYR A 151 -17.94 2.67 14.37
N ASP A 152 -17.56 3.61 15.24
CA ASP A 152 -16.17 4.07 15.40
C ASP A 152 -15.29 3.14 16.24
N GLN A 153 -15.78 1.94 16.55
CA GLN A 153 -14.99 0.88 17.18
C GLN A 153 -14.04 0.23 16.17
N PRO A 154 -12.84 -0.22 16.57
CA PRO A 154 -11.92 -0.94 15.69
C PRO A 154 -12.52 -2.27 15.20
N CYS A 155 -12.22 -2.67 13.97
CA CYS A 155 -12.75 -3.91 13.40
C CYS A 155 -12.17 -5.18 14.03
N GLY A 156 -10.95 -5.12 14.55
CA GLY A 156 -10.28 -6.24 15.19
C GLY A 156 -9.78 -5.88 16.58
N ASP A 157 -9.57 -6.92 17.39
CA ASP A 157 -9.06 -6.76 18.75
C ASP A 157 -7.61 -6.29 18.71
N LEU A 158 -7.24 -5.43 19.66
CA LEU A 158 -5.85 -5.00 19.81
C LEU A 158 -5.00 -6.14 20.35
N LEU A 159 -3.79 -6.31 19.80
CA LEU A 159 -2.79 -7.17 20.40
C LEU A 159 -2.23 -6.48 21.65
N THR A 160 -2.79 -6.78 22.83
CA THR A 160 -2.37 -6.20 24.10
C THR A 160 -1.51 -7.16 24.91
N ARG A 161 -0.65 -6.62 25.79
CA ARG A 161 0.16 -7.43 26.73
C ARG A 161 -0.67 -8.15 27.79
N GLU A 162 -1.90 -7.70 28.03
CA GLU A 162 -2.82 -8.36 28.96
C GLU A 162 -3.25 -9.73 28.42
N VAL A 163 -3.62 -9.79 27.14
CA VAL A 163 -4.03 -11.03 26.47
C VAL A 163 -2.80 -11.81 25.97
N TRP A 164 -1.75 -11.10 25.58
CA TRP A 164 -0.53 -11.65 24.97
C TRP A 164 0.74 -11.14 25.67
N PRO A 165 1.08 -11.66 26.87
CA PRO A 165 2.19 -11.14 27.69
C PRO A 165 3.57 -11.19 27.03
N TYR A 166 3.73 -12.03 26.01
CA TYR A 166 4.98 -12.29 25.30
C TYR A 166 4.98 -11.83 23.84
N ALA A 167 3.98 -11.02 23.45
CA ALA A 167 3.94 -10.44 22.12
C ALA A 167 5.12 -9.48 21.90
N ALA A 168 5.60 -9.39 20.66
CA ALA A 168 6.69 -8.50 20.31
C ALA A 168 6.27 -7.03 20.49
N ASP A 169 7.17 -6.20 21.01
CA ASP A 169 6.88 -4.78 21.26
C ASP A 169 6.45 -4.01 20.02
N SER A 170 6.99 -4.39 18.85
CA SER A 170 6.59 -3.78 17.57
C SER A 170 5.14 -4.06 17.18
N ASP A 171 4.53 -5.11 17.75
CA ASP A 171 3.18 -5.55 17.41
C ASP A 171 2.15 -5.27 18.51
N ILE A 172 2.59 -4.89 19.72
CA ILE A 172 1.68 -4.44 20.78
C ILE A 172 0.95 -3.17 20.34
N GLY A 173 -0.37 -3.16 20.50
CA GLY A 173 -1.24 -2.07 20.07
C GLY A 173 -1.60 -2.12 18.58
N ARG A 174 -1.03 -3.04 17.80
CA ARG A 174 -1.54 -3.33 16.45
C ARG A 174 -2.80 -4.16 16.58
N SER A 175 -3.81 -3.81 15.80
CA SER A 175 -5.06 -4.55 15.76
C SER A 175 -4.93 -5.82 14.92
N ILE A 176 -5.60 -6.88 15.33
CA ILE A 176 -5.59 -8.18 14.64
C ILE A 176 -6.54 -8.12 13.45
N PRO A 177 -6.05 -8.27 12.20
CA PRO A 177 -6.84 -7.99 11.02
C PRO A 177 -7.99 -8.99 10.82
N VAL A 178 -9.04 -8.60 10.10
CA VAL A 178 -10.21 -9.45 9.83
C VAL A 178 -10.17 -9.93 8.38
N ALA A 179 -10.12 -11.24 8.17
CA ALA A 179 -10.02 -11.84 6.83
C ALA A 179 -11.40 -12.20 6.25
N PHE A 180 -11.60 -11.88 4.97
CA PHE A 180 -12.77 -12.26 4.18
C PHE A 180 -12.32 -13.03 2.94
N GLY A 181 -12.98 -14.14 2.62
CA GLY A 181 -12.64 -14.94 1.45
C GLY A 181 -11.27 -15.60 1.57
N SER A 182 -10.45 -15.52 0.54
CA SER A 182 -9.08 -16.03 0.48
C SER A 182 -8.09 -14.89 0.17
N PRO A 183 -7.81 -13.98 1.12
CA PRO A 183 -7.02 -12.75 0.91
C PRO A 183 -5.64 -12.97 0.28
N GLY A 184 -5.21 -14.23 0.16
CA GLY A 184 -3.91 -14.64 -0.31
C GLY A 184 -2.98 -14.76 0.88
N ARG A 185 -1.71 -14.47 0.64
CA ARG A 185 -0.67 -14.48 1.65
C ARG A 185 -0.81 -13.24 2.53
N ILE A 186 -0.96 -13.43 3.83
CA ILE A 186 -1.04 -12.35 4.82
C ILE A 186 0.11 -12.42 5.82
N PRO A 187 0.63 -11.27 6.29
CA PRO A 187 1.65 -11.22 7.33
C PRO A 187 1.05 -11.54 8.70
N ALA A 188 1.81 -12.26 9.52
CA ALA A 188 1.38 -12.61 10.87
C ALA A 188 1.91 -11.62 11.93
N LEU A 189 1.13 -11.38 12.98
CA LEU A 189 1.52 -10.63 14.16
C LEU A 189 2.22 -11.55 15.17
N LYS A 190 3.32 -11.08 15.75
CA LYS A 190 4.15 -11.82 16.70
C LYS A 190 3.53 -11.82 18.09
N ALA A 191 2.63 -12.76 18.34
CA ALA A 191 1.85 -12.84 19.58
C ALA A 191 2.61 -13.50 20.75
N LYS A 192 3.60 -14.35 20.45
CA LYS A 192 4.53 -14.91 21.42
C LYS A 192 5.88 -15.13 20.77
N THR A 193 6.86 -14.31 21.15
CA THR A 193 8.24 -14.39 20.66
C THR A 193 9.23 -14.41 21.81
N THR A 194 10.46 -14.81 21.51
CA THR A 194 11.56 -14.79 22.47
C THR A 194 11.84 -13.36 22.89
N GLN A 195 11.94 -13.14 24.20
CA GLN A 195 12.30 -11.84 24.75
C GLN A 195 13.81 -11.66 24.64
N ARG A 196 14.21 -10.47 24.23
CA ARG A 196 15.61 -10.10 24.02
C ARG A 196 16.03 -9.13 25.11
N LEU A 197 17.16 -9.40 25.74
CA LEU A 197 17.81 -8.54 26.72
C LEU A 197 19.25 -8.28 26.27
N ARG A 198 19.90 -7.32 26.90
CA ARG A 198 21.34 -7.10 26.74
C ARG A 198 22.05 -7.27 28.06
N LEU A 199 23.09 -8.07 28.02
CA LEU A 199 23.98 -8.28 29.15
C LEU A 199 24.63 -6.95 29.56
N LYS A 200 24.68 -6.67 30.86
CA LYS A 200 25.27 -5.46 31.45
C LYS A 200 26.60 -5.77 32.14
N GLY A 201 27.68 -5.62 31.39
CA GLY A 201 29.04 -6.03 31.75
C GLY A 201 29.37 -7.43 31.23
N SER A 202 30.65 -7.72 31.04
CA SER A 202 31.09 -9.07 30.67
C SER A 202 30.87 -10.06 31.82
N ILE A 203 30.62 -11.33 31.48
CA ILE A 203 30.46 -12.43 32.44
C ILE A 203 31.45 -13.54 32.12
N LEU A 204 32.10 -14.08 33.15
CA LEU A 204 33.01 -15.22 33.04
C LEU A 204 32.21 -16.52 33.12
N ALA A 205 32.79 -17.66 32.72
CA ALA A 205 32.12 -18.97 32.76
C ALA A 205 31.54 -19.36 34.14
N GLY A 206 32.10 -18.85 35.23
CA GLY A 206 31.63 -19.08 36.61
C GLY A 206 30.60 -18.08 37.15
N THR A 207 30.20 -17.07 36.37
CA THR A 207 29.27 -16.03 36.84
C THR A 207 27.85 -16.59 37.03
N MET A 208 27.30 -16.42 38.25
CA MET A 208 25.99 -16.93 38.66
C MET A 208 24.88 -15.86 38.74
N VAL A 209 25.19 -14.62 38.38
CA VAL A 209 24.22 -13.52 38.28
C VAL A 209 24.42 -12.86 36.93
N LEU A 210 23.38 -12.81 36.10
CA LEU A 210 23.42 -12.12 34.80
C LEU A 210 22.84 -10.71 34.97
N PRO A 211 23.66 -9.67 35.14
CA PRO A 211 23.16 -8.30 35.10
C PRO A 211 22.68 -7.95 33.69
N VAL A 212 21.59 -7.20 33.59
CA VAL A 212 21.00 -6.78 32.30
C VAL A 212 20.72 -5.27 32.27
N TYR A 213 20.64 -4.71 31.06
CA TYR A 213 20.34 -3.28 30.87
C TYR A 213 18.85 -2.96 31.02
N GLU A 214 17.99 -3.88 30.57
CA GLU A 214 16.54 -3.71 30.56
C GLU A 214 15.92 -3.98 31.93
N ASN A 215 14.77 -3.36 32.19
CA ASN A 215 13.97 -3.67 33.37
C ASN A 215 13.11 -4.92 33.12
N LEU A 216 13.44 -6.01 33.79
CA LEU A 216 12.79 -7.31 33.64
C LEU A 216 11.33 -7.32 34.11
N ASN A 217 10.92 -6.38 34.97
CA ASN A 217 9.51 -6.24 35.35
C ASN A 217 8.69 -5.67 34.20
N ASP A 218 9.22 -4.64 33.54
CA ASP A 218 8.54 -3.96 32.44
C ASP A 218 8.42 -4.86 31.21
N LEU A 219 9.36 -5.79 31.03
CA LEU A 219 9.32 -6.82 29.99
C LEU A 219 8.52 -8.06 30.37
N LEU A 220 7.95 -8.15 31.59
CA LEU A 220 7.29 -9.37 32.08
C LEU A 220 8.15 -10.63 31.92
N PHE A 221 9.46 -10.53 32.11
CA PHE A 221 10.38 -11.65 31.91
C PHE A 221 10.03 -12.80 32.87
N PRO A 222 10.09 -14.09 32.47
CA PRO A 222 9.74 -15.18 33.38
C PRO A 222 10.67 -15.22 34.60
N ILE A 223 10.14 -15.58 35.78
CA ILE A 223 10.93 -15.63 37.04
C ILE A 223 12.03 -16.70 36.98
N SER A 224 11.79 -17.78 36.26
CA SER A 224 12.75 -18.85 36.00
C SER A 224 12.63 -19.32 34.55
N GLY A 225 13.69 -19.92 34.00
CA GLY A 225 13.70 -20.38 32.63
C GLY A 225 15.09 -20.73 32.11
N THR A 226 15.21 -20.76 30.79
CA THR A 226 16.50 -20.89 30.08
C THR A 226 16.67 -19.68 29.18
N VAL A 227 17.87 -19.12 29.14
CA VAL A 227 18.28 -18.08 28.19
C VAL A 227 19.41 -18.59 27.32
N LEU A 228 19.58 -18.02 26.14
CA LEU A 228 20.67 -18.27 25.20
C LEU A 228 21.50 -17.00 25.09
N ILE A 229 22.82 -17.12 25.24
CA ILE A 229 23.80 -16.07 24.93
C ILE A 229 24.79 -16.68 23.94
N GLU A 230 24.82 -16.17 22.71
CA GLU A 230 25.56 -16.79 21.61
C GLU A 230 25.15 -18.28 21.44
N GLU A 231 26.03 -19.22 21.75
CA GLU A 231 25.76 -20.66 21.70
C GLU A 231 25.50 -21.28 23.10
N GLU A 232 25.70 -20.51 24.18
CA GLU A 232 25.55 -21.01 25.54
C GLU A 232 24.10 -20.90 26.02
N LYS A 233 23.51 -22.03 26.40
CA LYS A 233 22.23 -22.06 27.12
C LYS A 233 22.49 -21.96 28.63
N ILE A 234 21.75 -21.09 29.30
CA ILE A 234 21.91 -20.82 30.74
C ILE A 234 20.56 -20.97 31.43
N ARG A 235 20.49 -21.83 32.46
CA ARG A 235 19.29 -21.95 33.30
C ARG A 235 19.34 -20.99 34.47
N TYR A 236 18.22 -20.34 34.76
CA TYR A 236 18.06 -19.40 35.87
C TYR A 236 16.79 -19.71 36.67
N SER A 237 16.80 -19.46 37.98
CA SER A 237 15.69 -19.80 38.90
C SER A 237 15.00 -18.59 39.51
N GLY A 238 15.56 -17.39 39.32
CA GLY A 238 15.04 -16.16 39.88
C GLY A 238 15.45 -14.96 39.05
N ARG A 239 14.79 -13.83 39.28
CA ARG A 239 15.18 -12.54 38.71
C ARG A 239 14.92 -11.39 39.68
N THR A 240 15.70 -10.33 39.52
CA THR A 240 15.36 -9.00 40.04
C THR A 240 14.82 -8.13 38.90
N ALA A 241 14.66 -6.82 39.11
CA ALA A 241 14.36 -5.90 38.02
C ALA A 241 15.51 -5.77 37.00
N SER A 242 16.76 -6.08 37.37
CA SER A 242 17.94 -5.81 36.54
C SER A 242 18.96 -6.95 36.51
N SER A 243 18.59 -8.15 36.96
CA SER A 243 19.46 -9.33 36.90
C SER A 243 18.70 -10.66 36.93
N LEU A 244 19.32 -11.71 36.39
CA LEU A 244 18.86 -13.10 36.50
C LEU A 244 19.77 -13.88 37.45
N THR A 245 19.19 -14.73 38.31
CA THR A 245 19.92 -15.64 39.20
C THR A 245 20.10 -16.98 38.51
N VAL A 246 21.32 -17.24 38.03
CA VAL A 246 21.69 -18.46 37.29
C VAL A 246 21.81 -19.63 38.25
N ILE A 247 21.29 -20.78 37.85
CA ILE A 247 21.49 -22.06 38.54
C ILE A 247 22.47 -22.97 37.79
N GLN A 248 22.60 -22.79 36.48
CA GLN A 248 23.48 -23.60 35.66
C GLN A 248 23.92 -22.84 34.40
N ARG A 249 25.23 -22.64 34.25
CA ARG A 249 25.92 -22.24 33.02
C ARG A 249 26.20 -23.47 32.16
N GLY A 250 26.34 -23.32 30.84
CA GLY A 250 26.57 -24.43 29.92
C GLY A 250 25.48 -25.51 30.00
N TYR A 251 24.22 -25.12 30.10
CA TYR A 251 23.13 -26.09 30.13
C TYR A 251 22.99 -26.78 28.76
N LEU A 252 23.46 -28.03 28.64
CA LEU A 252 23.59 -28.76 27.37
C LEU A 252 24.69 -28.23 26.43
N SER A 253 25.60 -27.40 26.95
CA SER A 253 26.75 -26.84 26.21
C SER A 253 27.94 -26.63 27.17
N SER A 254 29.07 -26.12 26.68
CA SER A 254 30.14 -25.64 27.56
C SER A 254 29.85 -24.20 28.01
N ALA A 255 30.21 -23.85 29.24
CA ALA A 255 30.13 -22.47 29.72
C ALA A 255 31.31 -21.65 29.15
N VAL A 256 31.04 -20.46 28.62
CA VAL A 256 32.05 -19.58 28.00
C VAL A 256 31.99 -18.16 28.58
N GLU A 257 32.99 -17.34 28.28
CA GLU A 257 32.94 -15.92 28.60
C GLU A 257 32.07 -15.19 27.57
N HIS A 258 31.20 -14.28 28.04
CA HIS A 258 30.44 -13.40 27.16
C HIS A 258 30.76 -11.94 27.48
N LEU A 259 30.93 -11.14 26.43
CA LEU A 259 31.25 -9.72 26.54
C LEU A 259 30.01 -8.88 26.88
N ASP A 260 30.25 -7.67 27.39
CA ASP A 260 29.19 -6.66 27.60
C ASP A 260 28.31 -6.46 26.35
N LYS A 261 27.03 -6.15 26.56
CA LYS A 261 26.00 -5.89 25.55
C LYS A 261 25.67 -7.07 24.62
N ARG A 262 26.18 -8.27 24.90
CA ARG A 262 25.73 -9.47 24.19
C ARG A 262 24.23 -9.68 24.39
N GLU A 263 23.56 -10.09 23.32
CA GLU A 263 22.13 -10.37 23.32
C GLU A 263 21.86 -11.63 24.14
N ILE A 264 20.89 -11.53 25.05
CA ILE A 264 20.37 -12.64 25.83
C ILE A 264 18.97 -12.90 25.30
N VAL A 265 18.73 -14.09 24.78
CA VAL A 265 17.45 -14.47 24.20
C VAL A 265 16.79 -15.48 25.12
N SER A 266 15.55 -15.23 25.55
CA SER A 266 14.81 -16.25 26.31
C SER A 266 14.56 -17.46 25.41
N VAL A 267 14.73 -18.67 25.95
CA VAL A 267 14.39 -19.91 25.22
C VAL A 267 12.96 -20.27 25.58
N ILE A 268 12.06 -20.10 24.62
CA ILE A 268 10.65 -20.51 24.75
C ILE A 268 10.43 -21.80 23.94
N GLY A 269 9.53 -22.66 24.42
CA GLY A 269 9.23 -23.94 23.76
C GLY A 269 8.28 -23.82 22.56
N ASP A 270 7.73 -22.64 22.32
CA ASP A 270 6.78 -22.37 21.25
C ASP A 270 6.75 -20.88 20.88
N HIS A 271 6.68 -20.59 19.58
CA HIS A 271 6.51 -19.25 19.02
C HIS A 271 5.13 -19.15 18.37
N THR A 272 4.30 -18.20 18.82
CA THR A 272 2.92 -18.05 18.31
C THR A 272 2.81 -16.80 17.46
N PHE A 273 2.29 -16.99 16.26
CA PHE A 273 1.99 -15.95 15.29
C PHE A 273 0.48 -15.90 15.04
N VAL A 274 -0.12 -14.72 15.17
CA VAL A 274 -1.55 -14.50 14.95
C VAL A 274 -1.74 -13.99 13.53
N LEU A 275 -2.60 -14.65 12.76
CA LEU A 275 -2.83 -14.32 11.36
C LEU A 275 -3.99 -13.33 11.20
N CYS A 276 -5.18 -13.70 11.65
CA CYS A 276 -6.37 -12.87 11.54
C CYS A 276 -7.46 -13.32 12.52
N ALA A 277 -8.42 -12.43 12.76
CA ALA A 277 -9.65 -12.70 13.49
C ALA A 277 -10.78 -13.10 12.54
N GLY A 278 -11.76 -13.81 13.10
CA GLY A 278 -12.93 -14.30 12.39
C GLY A 278 -12.91 -15.82 12.18
N PRO A 279 -14.01 -16.38 11.66
CA PRO A 279 -14.05 -17.80 11.34
C PRO A 279 -13.12 -18.11 10.17
N VAL A 280 -12.03 -18.84 10.44
CA VAL A 280 -11.04 -19.25 9.43
C VAL A 280 -11.28 -20.72 9.06
N ALA A 281 -11.48 -20.98 7.77
CA ALA A 281 -11.68 -22.34 7.25
C ALA A 281 -10.35 -23.11 7.20
N SER A 282 -9.30 -22.47 6.68
CA SER A 282 -7.98 -23.08 6.54
C SER A 282 -6.86 -22.04 6.54
N VAL A 283 -5.69 -22.46 6.99
CA VAL A 283 -4.42 -21.79 6.78
C VAL A 283 -3.51 -22.76 6.03
N ALA A 284 -2.94 -22.32 4.92
CA ALA A 284 -2.05 -23.09 4.08
C ALA A 284 -0.80 -22.28 3.75
N ASN A 285 0.20 -22.93 3.12
CA ASN A 285 1.39 -22.27 2.59
C ASN A 285 2.03 -21.31 3.60
N VAL A 286 2.28 -21.79 4.83
CA VAL A 286 3.01 -21.04 5.83
C VAL A 286 4.43 -20.82 5.31
N MET A 287 4.87 -19.56 5.30
CA MET A 287 6.15 -19.14 4.75
C MET A 287 6.93 -18.35 5.79
N ILE A 288 8.25 -18.45 5.73
CA ILE A 288 9.23 -17.70 6.52
C ILE A 288 10.14 -16.96 5.54
N GLU A 289 10.13 -15.63 5.58
CA GLU A 289 10.83 -14.77 4.60
C GLU A 289 10.50 -15.12 3.14
N GLY A 290 9.23 -15.46 2.88
CA GLY A 290 8.74 -15.84 1.55
C GLY A 290 9.04 -17.27 1.10
N PHE A 291 9.73 -18.08 1.91
CA PHE A 291 10.03 -19.49 1.62
C PHE A 291 9.14 -20.44 2.44
N PRO A 292 8.75 -21.62 1.91
CA PRO A 292 7.89 -22.54 2.63
C PRO A 292 8.50 -22.99 3.97
N ALA A 293 7.73 -22.89 5.04
CA ALA A 293 8.13 -23.41 6.35
C ALA A 293 8.12 -24.95 6.34
N PRO A 294 9.12 -25.61 6.96
CA PRO A 294 9.10 -27.07 7.15
C PRO A 294 7.84 -27.50 7.92
N ALA A 295 7.08 -28.46 7.39
CA ALA A 295 5.78 -28.85 7.97
C ALA A 295 5.90 -29.46 9.37
N GLU A 296 7.08 -29.98 9.72
CA GLU A 296 7.38 -30.62 10.99
C GLU A 296 7.60 -29.63 12.16
N ILE A 297 7.85 -28.34 11.88
CA ILE A 297 8.18 -27.35 12.92
C ILE A 297 7.02 -26.47 13.36
N TYR A 298 5.83 -26.59 12.74
CA TYR A 298 4.68 -25.77 13.08
C TYR A 298 3.36 -26.53 13.12
N THR A 299 2.40 -25.95 13.83
CA THR A 299 1.01 -26.38 13.87
C THR A 299 0.10 -25.19 13.59
N VAL A 300 -0.99 -25.43 12.88
CA VAL A 300 -2.02 -24.44 12.56
C VAL A 300 -3.21 -24.63 13.49
N ARG A 301 -3.76 -23.54 14.04
CA ARG A 301 -4.95 -23.53 14.88
C ARG A 301 -6.00 -22.58 14.31
N THR A 302 -6.95 -23.14 13.54
CA THR A 302 -8.12 -22.42 13.00
C THR A 302 -9.36 -22.55 13.88
N ASP A 303 -9.33 -23.46 14.86
CA ASP A 303 -10.36 -23.63 15.90
C ASP A 303 -10.36 -22.50 16.93
N LEU A 304 -9.29 -21.70 16.95
CA LEU A 304 -9.16 -20.51 17.79
C LEU A 304 -9.50 -19.25 17.00
N ASN A 305 -10.09 -18.27 17.69
CA ASN A 305 -10.27 -16.92 17.18
C ASN A 305 -9.48 -15.96 18.10
N PRO A 306 -8.40 -15.32 17.61
CA PRO A 306 -7.90 -15.33 16.23
C PRO A 306 -7.18 -16.62 15.85
N ALA A 307 -7.10 -16.88 14.54
CA ALA A 307 -6.37 -18.02 13.96
C ALA A 307 -4.85 -17.83 14.07
N ARG A 308 -4.11 -18.93 14.30
CA ARG A 308 -2.70 -18.88 14.70
C ARG A 308 -1.84 -19.94 14.04
N VAL A 309 -0.56 -19.62 13.90
CA VAL A 309 0.51 -20.59 13.60
C VAL A 309 1.41 -20.67 14.82
N ILE A 310 1.67 -21.88 15.31
CA ILE A 310 2.50 -22.14 16.49
C ILE A 310 3.69 -22.98 16.05
N PHE A 311 4.88 -22.41 16.11
CA PHE A 311 6.12 -23.12 15.86
C PHE A 311 6.66 -23.72 17.17
N SER A 312 7.17 -24.96 17.14
CA SER A 312 7.77 -25.63 18.32
C SER A 312 9.18 -25.13 18.65
N GLU A 313 9.74 -24.29 17.78
CA GLU A 313 11.03 -23.64 17.92
C GLU A 313 11.01 -22.30 17.17
N LYS A 314 12.11 -21.54 17.19
CA LYS A 314 12.19 -20.28 16.46
C LYS A 314 12.01 -20.57 14.96
N PRO A 315 11.10 -19.87 14.23
CA PRO A 315 10.88 -20.17 12.84
C PRO A 315 12.18 -20.02 12.04
N TRP A 316 12.46 -21.03 11.22
CA TRP A 316 13.64 -21.06 10.38
C TRP A 316 13.31 -21.61 9.00
N VAL A 317 14.11 -21.20 8.02
CA VAL A 317 14.07 -21.76 6.68
C VAL A 317 15.49 -22.02 6.18
N LYS A 318 15.63 -23.04 5.34
CA LYS A 318 16.87 -23.37 4.66
C LYS A 318 16.97 -22.52 3.40
N LYS A 319 17.94 -21.62 3.34
CA LYS A 319 18.27 -20.83 2.15
C LYS A 319 19.61 -21.27 1.60
N PHE A 320 19.82 -21.04 0.32
CA PHE A 320 21.16 -21.11 -0.23
C PHE A 320 21.93 -19.88 0.26
N GLY A 321 23.14 -20.09 0.78
CA GLY A 321 24.04 -19.00 1.17
C GLY A 321 24.39 -18.10 -0.02
N GLU A 322 24.89 -16.90 0.25
CA GLU A 322 25.24 -15.95 -0.83
C GLU A 322 26.54 -16.32 -1.55
N SER A 323 27.41 -17.08 -0.89
CA SER A 323 28.75 -17.43 -1.38
C SER A 323 28.84 -18.90 -1.77
N THR A 324 29.48 -19.16 -2.91
CA THR A 324 29.85 -20.52 -3.30
C THR A 324 30.99 -21.02 -2.41
N ARG A 325 31.04 -22.32 -2.19
CA ARG A 325 32.12 -23.02 -1.48
C ARG A 325 32.62 -24.16 -2.37
N PHE A 326 33.91 -24.47 -2.25
CA PHE A 326 34.51 -25.63 -2.88
C PHE A 326 34.62 -26.75 -1.87
N LEU A 327 34.30 -27.96 -2.30
CA LEU A 327 34.50 -29.18 -1.54
C LEU A 327 35.32 -30.16 -2.35
N GLU A 328 36.55 -30.38 -1.89
CA GLU A 328 37.36 -31.51 -2.32
C GLU A 328 36.87 -32.78 -1.62
N MET A 329 36.18 -33.63 -2.38
CA MET A 329 35.66 -34.91 -1.92
C MET A 329 36.64 -36.02 -2.26
N GLN A 330 37.33 -36.48 -1.22
CA GLN A 330 38.34 -37.53 -1.28
C GLN A 330 37.71 -38.91 -1.39
N PHE A 331 38.19 -39.72 -2.35
CA PHE A 331 37.86 -41.14 -2.40
C PHE A 331 38.32 -41.83 -1.11
N ASP A 332 37.60 -42.86 -0.70
CA ASP A 332 37.82 -43.55 0.57
C ASP A 332 38.03 -45.07 0.38
N GLY A 333 38.15 -45.51 -0.87
CA GLY A 333 38.34 -46.92 -1.19
C GLY A 333 38.96 -47.17 -2.57
N VAL A 334 39.49 -48.39 -2.69
CA VAL A 334 39.96 -48.97 -3.95
C VAL A 334 38.93 -49.97 -4.45
N THR A 335 38.71 -50.00 -5.75
CA THR A 335 37.79 -50.96 -6.38
C THR A 335 38.41 -52.33 -6.59
N GLY A 336 37.57 -53.36 -6.70
CA GLY A 336 38.02 -54.73 -6.95
C GLY A 336 38.73 -54.93 -8.30
N SER A 337 38.57 -54.01 -9.26
CA SER A 337 39.24 -54.05 -10.57
C SER A 337 40.61 -53.35 -10.61
N ASN A 338 41.08 -52.81 -9.49
CA ASN A 338 42.35 -52.10 -9.44
C ASN A 338 43.55 -53.05 -9.63
N THR A 339 44.40 -52.76 -10.60
CA THR A 339 45.70 -53.43 -10.82
C THR A 339 46.90 -52.51 -10.61
N ALA A 340 46.68 -51.20 -10.41
CA ALA A 340 47.72 -50.22 -10.12
C ALA A 340 48.51 -50.58 -8.86
N LEU A 341 49.79 -50.23 -8.86
CA LEU A 341 50.64 -50.39 -7.67
C LEU A 341 50.32 -49.27 -6.69
N GLN A 342 50.15 -49.64 -5.42
CA GLN A 342 49.91 -48.70 -4.32
C GLN A 342 48.73 -47.73 -4.56
N PRO A 343 47.54 -48.26 -4.92
CA PRO A 343 46.40 -47.44 -5.34
C PRO A 343 45.85 -46.52 -4.23
N SER A 344 46.11 -46.86 -2.96
CA SER A 344 45.70 -46.06 -1.81
C SER A 344 46.31 -44.66 -1.81
N TYR A 345 47.49 -44.51 -2.41
CA TYR A 345 48.18 -43.22 -2.46
C TYR A 345 47.54 -42.22 -3.42
N ALA A 346 46.66 -42.65 -4.32
CA ALA A 346 45.94 -41.71 -5.19
C ALA A 346 44.79 -40.99 -4.47
N TYR A 347 44.36 -41.43 -3.28
CA TYR A 347 43.29 -40.77 -2.53
C TYR A 347 43.66 -40.42 -1.08
N ASP A 348 44.82 -40.86 -0.59
CA ASP A 348 45.36 -40.44 0.70
C ASP A 348 46.34 -39.27 0.52
N ALA A 349 45.80 -38.04 0.58
CA ALA A 349 46.59 -36.82 0.43
C ALA A 349 47.67 -36.64 1.52
N ALA A 350 47.61 -37.40 2.62
CA ALA A 350 48.61 -37.31 3.70
C ALA A 350 49.89 -38.10 3.39
N ASP A 351 49.84 -39.10 2.51
CA ASP A 351 50.99 -39.93 2.15
C ASP A 351 51.69 -39.42 0.88
N LEU A 352 52.21 -38.18 0.97
CA LEU A 352 52.92 -37.48 -0.12
C LEU A 352 54.27 -38.12 -0.50
N ALA A 353 54.71 -39.17 0.21
CA ALA A 353 55.97 -39.84 -0.06
C ALA A 353 55.90 -40.79 -1.28
N THR A 354 54.70 -41.06 -1.79
CA THR A 354 54.44 -42.10 -2.80
C THR A 354 53.24 -41.76 -3.67
N ALA A 355 53.18 -42.32 -4.88
CA ALA A 355 52.10 -42.10 -5.85
C ALA A 355 51.58 -43.45 -6.35
N ALA A 356 50.30 -43.53 -6.72
CA ALA A 356 49.76 -44.73 -7.36
C ALA A 356 50.37 -44.88 -8.76
N CYS A 357 50.94 -46.04 -9.07
CA CYS A 357 51.66 -46.25 -10.33
C CYS A 357 50.89 -47.17 -11.28
N ILE A 358 50.67 -46.69 -12.50
CA ILE A 358 49.97 -47.39 -13.58
C ILE A 358 50.94 -47.61 -14.76
N LYS A 359 50.96 -48.82 -15.34
CA LYS A 359 51.80 -49.23 -16.50
C LYS A 359 51.22 -50.43 -17.24
N SER A 360 51.83 -50.87 -18.35
CA SER A 360 51.27 -51.94 -19.22
C SER A 360 51.03 -53.32 -18.56
N GLY A 361 51.57 -53.59 -17.36
CA GLY A 361 51.26 -54.78 -16.55
C GLY A 361 50.36 -54.55 -15.34
N ASN A 362 50.09 -53.28 -15.00
CA ASN A 362 49.30 -52.81 -13.86
C ASN A 362 48.47 -51.62 -14.37
N SER A 363 47.55 -51.88 -15.28
CA SER A 363 47.01 -50.88 -16.21
C SER A 363 45.79 -50.13 -15.71
N VAL A 364 45.26 -50.45 -14.53
CA VAL A 364 44.01 -49.86 -14.02
C VAL A 364 44.20 -49.38 -12.59
N LEU A 365 44.16 -48.07 -12.38
CA LEU A 365 43.83 -47.49 -11.08
C LEU A 365 42.31 -47.41 -10.97
N GLY A 366 41.71 -47.97 -9.93
CA GLY A 366 40.27 -47.91 -9.72
C GLY A 366 39.94 -47.45 -8.30
N LEU A 367 39.36 -46.27 -8.18
CA LEU A 367 38.99 -45.60 -6.93
C LEU A 367 37.48 -45.55 -6.76
N ILE A 368 36.99 -45.47 -5.53
CA ILE A 368 35.56 -45.36 -5.23
C ILE A 368 35.32 -44.46 -4.02
N GLN A 369 34.21 -43.73 -4.07
CA GLN A 369 33.65 -43.01 -2.93
C GLN A 369 32.57 -43.88 -2.26
N ALA A 370 32.94 -44.78 -1.37
CA ALA A 370 32.04 -45.69 -0.69
C ALA A 370 31.13 -44.97 0.35
N THR A 371 31.61 -43.92 1.00
CA THR A 371 30.85 -43.19 2.02
C THR A 371 29.70 -42.38 1.39
N VAL A 372 28.51 -42.48 2.00
CA VAL A 372 27.33 -41.68 1.62
C VAL A 372 27.59 -40.21 1.92
N ASN A 373 27.51 -39.36 0.91
CA ASN A 373 27.65 -37.92 1.09
C ASN A 373 26.36 -37.31 1.65
N ARG A 374 26.49 -36.53 2.73
CA ARG A 374 25.38 -35.70 3.21
C ARG A 374 25.11 -34.59 2.20
N ASN A 375 23.84 -34.24 2.00
CA ASN A 375 23.50 -33.06 1.23
C ASN A 375 24.05 -31.82 1.94
N ARG A 376 24.93 -31.07 1.28
CA ARG A 376 25.59 -29.87 1.81
C ARG A 376 25.05 -28.58 1.20
N GLY A 377 24.22 -28.64 0.16
CA GLY A 377 23.84 -27.46 -0.61
C GLY A 377 23.40 -27.76 -2.04
N GLU A 378 23.23 -26.72 -2.84
CA GLU A 378 23.03 -26.87 -4.29
C GLU A 378 24.38 -26.95 -5.00
N ILE A 379 24.60 -28.01 -5.77
CA ILE A 379 25.84 -28.19 -6.54
C ILE A 379 25.80 -27.24 -7.74
N LEU A 380 26.76 -26.34 -7.87
CA LEU A 380 26.87 -25.48 -9.06
C LEU A 380 27.72 -26.15 -10.13
N ARG A 381 28.86 -26.71 -9.73
CA ARG A 381 29.81 -27.39 -10.62
C ARG A 381 30.39 -28.60 -9.92
N ALA A 382 30.74 -29.60 -10.73
CA ALA A 382 31.43 -30.78 -10.23
C ALA A 382 32.50 -31.18 -11.24
N TYR A 383 33.74 -31.27 -10.78
CA TYR A 383 34.88 -31.75 -11.55
C TYR A 383 35.41 -33.03 -10.93
N LEU A 384 35.98 -33.90 -11.76
CA LEU A 384 36.95 -34.89 -11.31
C LEU A 384 38.34 -34.32 -11.57
N ALA A 385 39.08 -34.07 -10.49
CA ALA A 385 40.47 -33.64 -10.56
C ALA A 385 41.38 -34.87 -10.49
N ILE A 386 42.35 -34.95 -11.41
CA ILE A 386 43.42 -35.96 -11.39
C ILE A 386 44.75 -35.25 -11.58
N GLU A 387 45.59 -35.35 -10.56
CA GLU A 387 46.96 -34.88 -10.55
C GLU A 387 47.92 -36.04 -10.86
N HIS A 388 48.74 -35.89 -11.90
CA HIS A 388 49.63 -36.95 -12.35
C HIS A 388 50.96 -36.44 -12.94
N TRP A 389 51.92 -37.34 -13.06
CA TRP A 389 53.14 -37.16 -13.85
C TRP A 389 53.55 -38.48 -14.52
N SER A 390 54.54 -38.45 -15.43
CA SER A 390 55.02 -39.64 -16.13
C SER A 390 56.54 -39.77 -16.09
N SER A 391 57.03 -41.01 -16.03
CA SER A 391 58.48 -41.38 -16.02
C SER A 391 59.24 -41.03 -17.30
N GLY A 392 58.59 -40.45 -18.31
CA GLY A 392 59.20 -40.01 -19.56
C GLY A 392 58.16 -39.67 -20.63
N LYS A 393 58.62 -39.16 -21.77
CA LYS A 393 57.74 -38.83 -22.90
C LYS A 393 56.95 -40.06 -23.37
N ILE A 394 55.63 -39.97 -23.28
CA ILE A 394 54.70 -40.97 -23.78
C ILE A 394 54.30 -40.55 -25.20
N LEU A 395 54.81 -41.25 -26.22
CA LEU A 395 54.60 -40.87 -27.63
C LEU A 395 53.34 -41.53 -28.19
N ALA A 396 53.15 -42.82 -27.91
CA ALA A 396 52.04 -43.62 -28.42
C ALA A 396 50.97 -43.98 -27.37
N ASP A 397 51.35 -44.07 -26.09
CA ASP A 397 50.42 -44.47 -25.01
C ASP A 397 49.62 -43.27 -24.47
N PHE A 398 48.55 -43.54 -23.71
CA PHE A 398 47.75 -42.54 -23.00
C PHE A 398 46.97 -43.19 -21.85
N CYS A 399 46.51 -42.38 -20.90
CA CYS A 399 45.59 -42.84 -19.86
C CYS A 399 44.18 -42.31 -20.14
N GLU A 400 43.19 -43.19 -20.23
CA GLU A 400 41.78 -42.81 -20.26
C GLU A 400 41.24 -42.74 -18.84
N VAL A 401 40.43 -41.70 -18.58
CA VAL A 401 39.75 -41.50 -17.32
C VAL A 401 38.30 -41.90 -17.52
N TRP A 402 37.83 -42.81 -16.69
CA TRP A 402 36.50 -43.41 -16.79
C TRP A 402 35.75 -43.22 -15.47
N VAL A 403 34.46 -42.91 -15.54
CA VAL A 403 33.60 -42.79 -14.37
C VAL A 403 32.38 -43.69 -14.56
N SER A 404 32.06 -44.49 -13.55
CA SER A 404 30.94 -45.42 -13.60
C SER A 404 29.63 -44.70 -13.90
N GLY A 405 28.83 -45.26 -14.80
CA GLY A 405 27.59 -44.65 -15.29
C GLY A 405 27.76 -43.40 -16.19
N VAL A 406 28.99 -42.92 -16.42
CA VAL A 406 29.28 -41.84 -17.40
C VAL A 406 30.01 -42.40 -18.62
N GLY A 407 31.00 -43.27 -18.41
CA GLY A 407 31.90 -43.74 -19.46
C GLY A 407 33.26 -43.05 -19.38
N VAL A 408 33.94 -42.95 -20.52
CA VAL A 408 35.22 -42.21 -20.62
C VAL A 408 34.93 -40.72 -20.57
N VAL A 409 35.43 -40.04 -19.55
CA VAL A 409 35.25 -38.59 -19.34
C VAL A 409 36.36 -37.75 -19.98
N GLY A 410 37.48 -38.39 -20.29
CA GLY A 410 38.56 -37.76 -21.04
C GLY A 410 39.85 -38.56 -20.98
N ARG A 411 40.95 -37.90 -21.37
CA ARG A 411 42.30 -38.45 -21.32
C ARG A 411 43.18 -37.55 -20.47
N LEU A 412 44.11 -38.16 -19.75
CA LEU A 412 45.14 -37.39 -19.05
C LEU A 412 46.01 -36.66 -20.06
N SER A 413 46.27 -35.38 -19.80
CA SER A 413 47.11 -34.54 -20.64
C SER A 413 48.53 -35.10 -20.67
N ARG A 414 49.13 -35.11 -21.86
CA ARG A 414 50.55 -35.43 -22.00
C ARG A 414 51.38 -34.26 -21.46
N PRO A 415 52.50 -34.53 -20.76
CA PRO A 415 53.48 -33.48 -20.47
C PRO A 415 53.91 -32.79 -21.77
N ASN A 416 54.16 -31.48 -21.73
CA ASN A 416 54.48 -30.73 -22.93
C ASN A 416 55.78 -31.30 -23.56
N PRO A 417 55.82 -31.57 -24.87
CA PRO A 417 57.04 -32.05 -25.52
C PRO A 417 58.25 -31.11 -25.35
N ASN A 418 58.02 -29.84 -25.02
CA ASN A 418 59.04 -28.82 -24.74
C ASN A 418 59.34 -28.62 -23.25
N ASP A 419 58.77 -29.41 -22.34
CA ASP A 419 59.26 -29.48 -20.96
C ASP A 419 60.64 -30.18 -20.99
N GLU A 420 61.69 -29.41 -21.27
CA GLU A 420 63.07 -29.88 -21.14
C GLU A 420 63.35 -30.20 -19.67
N ILE A 421 64.15 -31.25 -19.46
CA ILE A 421 64.65 -31.64 -18.14
C ILE A 421 65.63 -30.53 -17.71
N ALA A 422 65.12 -29.47 -17.11
CA ALA A 422 65.95 -28.50 -16.41
C ALA A 422 66.51 -29.21 -15.17
N LEU A 423 67.75 -29.67 -15.27
CA LEU A 423 68.53 -30.20 -14.13
C LEU A 423 68.73 -29.13 -13.02
N ASP A 424 68.44 -27.86 -13.32
CA ASP A 424 68.40 -26.71 -12.40
C ASP A 424 67.00 -26.06 -12.39
N ALA A 425 65.93 -26.86 -12.29
CA ALA A 425 64.65 -26.29 -11.90
C ALA A 425 64.71 -25.91 -10.42
N ASP A 426 64.91 -24.62 -10.13
CA ASP A 426 64.45 -24.04 -8.87
C ASP A 426 62.98 -24.45 -8.74
N VAL A 427 62.73 -25.39 -7.84
CA VAL A 427 61.37 -25.72 -7.41
C VAL A 427 60.93 -24.47 -6.67
N ASP A 428 60.16 -23.62 -7.34
CA ASP A 428 59.36 -22.62 -6.66
C ASP A 428 58.32 -23.40 -5.86
N VAL A 429 58.73 -23.83 -4.67
CA VAL A 429 57.82 -24.27 -3.63
C VAL A 429 57.11 -22.99 -3.23
N ASP A 430 56.01 -22.70 -3.92
CA ASP A 430 54.99 -21.82 -3.35
C ASP A 430 54.77 -22.31 -1.93
N HIS A 431 55.15 -21.44 -1.00
CA HIS A 431 55.30 -21.74 0.41
C HIS A 431 53.99 -22.31 0.94
N GLY A 432 53.93 -23.64 1.00
CA GLY A 432 52.82 -24.37 1.58
C GLY A 432 52.57 -23.82 2.97
N HIS A 433 51.45 -23.12 3.13
CA HIS A 433 50.95 -22.82 4.46
C HIS A 433 50.75 -24.17 5.15
N ASN A 434 51.45 -24.42 6.26
CA ASN A 434 51.24 -25.65 7.03
C ASN A 434 49.75 -25.76 7.40
N HIS A 435 49.05 -26.71 6.77
CA HIS A 435 47.62 -26.94 6.95
C HIS A 435 47.40 -27.89 8.14
N GLU A 436 46.76 -27.39 9.21
CA GLU A 436 46.10 -28.28 10.17
C GLU A 436 44.84 -28.87 9.52
N ILE A 437 44.75 -30.20 9.49
CA ILE A 437 43.64 -30.93 8.89
C ILE A 437 42.39 -30.73 9.74
N GLY A 438 41.49 -29.87 9.23
CA GLY A 438 40.17 -29.63 9.78
C GLY A 438 39.28 -28.89 8.77
N GLY A 439 38.79 -29.63 7.76
CA GLY A 439 37.62 -29.36 6.89
C GLY A 439 37.23 -27.92 6.52
N GLU A 440 37.08 -27.70 5.21
CA GLU A 440 36.62 -26.49 4.50
C GLU A 440 37.75 -25.54 4.06
N HIS A 441 37.92 -25.41 2.74
CA HIS A 441 38.93 -24.57 2.10
C HIS A 441 38.26 -23.60 1.10
N ILE A 442 38.78 -22.38 0.98
CA ILE A 442 38.34 -21.36 0.01
C ILE A 442 39.52 -21.13 -0.94
N HIS A 443 39.40 -21.54 -2.20
CA HIS A 443 40.37 -21.18 -3.24
C HIS A 443 39.90 -19.92 -3.98
N ASN A 444 40.80 -18.96 -4.14
CA ASN A 444 40.57 -17.78 -4.97
C ASN A 444 41.41 -17.94 -6.25
N PHE A 445 40.82 -18.49 -7.31
CA PHE A 445 41.48 -18.67 -8.61
C PHE A 445 41.14 -17.50 -9.54
N ASP A 446 41.95 -16.44 -9.50
CA ASP A 446 42.01 -15.46 -10.60
C ASP A 446 42.93 -16.01 -11.71
N GLN A 447 42.47 -15.96 -12.96
CA GLN A 447 43.15 -16.54 -14.11
C GLN A 447 44.52 -15.88 -14.42
N PRO A 448 45.53 -16.63 -14.92
CA PRO A 448 46.81 -16.05 -15.28
C PRO A 448 46.74 -15.39 -16.67
N THR A 449 46.69 -14.06 -16.71
CA THR A 449 47.01 -13.30 -17.94
C THR A 449 48.51 -13.33 -18.19
N VAL A 450 48.90 -13.81 -19.37
CA VAL A 450 50.27 -13.87 -19.88
C VAL A 450 50.85 -12.45 -20.03
N ALA A 451 51.87 -12.12 -19.24
CA ALA A 451 52.62 -10.87 -19.38
C ALA A 451 53.70 -11.02 -20.47
N VAL A 452 53.60 -10.23 -21.54
CA VAL A 452 54.70 -10.00 -22.49
C VAL A 452 55.53 -8.83 -21.95
N ALA A 453 56.79 -9.07 -21.62
CA ALA A 453 57.72 -8.04 -21.16
C ALA A 453 58.18 -7.17 -22.34
N ASP A 454 57.86 -5.87 -22.30
CA ASP A 454 58.51 -4.81 -23.08
C ASP A 454 59.40 -3.98 -22.14
N PRO A 455 60.74 -4.02 -22.26
CA PRO A 455 61.62 -3.20 -21.45
C PRO A 455 61.97 -1.95 -22.25
N THR A 456 61.26 -0.84 -22.04
CA THR A 456 61.76 0.56 -22.00
C THR A 456 60.68 1.61 -22.31
N HIS A 457 59.72 1.88 -21.41
CA HIS A 457 59.09 3.21 -21.33
C HIS A 457 58.66 3.51 -19.89
N GLY A 458 59.18 4.61 -19.32
CA GLY A 458 58.81 5.09 -17.99
C GLY A 458 57.44 5.77 -18.02
N HIS A 459 56.52 5.30 -17.18
CA HIS A 459 55.27 6.00 -16.91
C HIS A 459 55.36 6.70 -15.56
N GLU A 460 55.36 8.04 -15.58
CA GLU A 460 54.95 8.84 -14.44
C GLU A 460 53.50 8.46 -14.09
N ALA A 461 53.28 7.98 -12.87
CA ALA A 461 51.96 7.67 -12.35
C ALA A 461 51.17 8.96 -12.11
N THR A 462 50.50 9.44 -13.16
CA THR A 462 49.36 10.34 -13.01
C THR A 462 48.18 9.48 -12.57
N VAL A 463 47.67 9.68 -11.35
CA VAL A 463 46.47 9.00 -10.84
C VAL A 463 45.27 9.42 -11.69
N GLN A 464 44.98 8.63 -12.73
CA GLN A 464 43.78 8.75 -13.56
C GLN A 464 42.58 8.14 -12.83
N GLY A 465 41.46 8.85 -12.85
CA GLY A 465 40.27 8.58 -12.05
C GLY A 465 39.68 7.18 -12.27
N ALA A 466 39.19 6.60 -11.17
CA ALA A 466 38.39 5.38 -11.20
C ALA A 466 37.11 5.63 -12.01
N VAL A 467 36.97 4.94 -13.14
CA VAL A 467 35.71 4.81 -13.87
C VAL A 467 34.96 3.63 -13.26
N ILE A 468 33.84 3.91 -12.59
CA ILE A 468 32.93 2.86 -12.12
C ILE A 468 32.18 2.33 -13.34
N THR A 469 32.42 1.06 -13.68
CA THR A 469 31.65 0.32 -14.68
C THR A 469 30.79 -0.70 -13.94
N ASP A 470 29.59 -0.91 -14.47
CA ASP A 470 28.43 -1.61 -13.90
C ASP A 470 28.73 -2.83 -12.99
N GLY A 471 28.09 -2.90 -11.81
CA GLY A 471 27.98 -4.11 -10.99
C GLY A 471 28.84 -4.24 -9.70
N SER A 472 29.70 -3.28 -9.34
CA SER A 472 30.55 -3.37 -8.13
C SER A 472 30.09 -2.44 -7.00
N THR A 473 29.50 -2.99 -5.94
CA THR A 473 29.20 -2.29 -4.67
C THR A 473 30.30 -2.55 -3.65
N THR A 474 31.34 -1.72 -3.66
CA THR A 474 32.24 -1.56 -2.52
C THR A 474 32.39 -0.08 -2.20
N GLY A 475 31.78 0.34 -1.09
CA GLY A 475 32.06 1.65 -0.52
C GLY A 475 33.51 1.70 -0.06
N MET A 476 34.30 2.63 -0.58
CA MET A 476 35.65 2.87 -0.06
C MET A 476 35.57 3.79 1.18
N PRO A 477 35.92 3.33 2.39
CA PRO A 477 36.25 4.25 3.47
C PRO A 477 37.56 4.98 3.10
N LEU A 478 37.44 6.23 2.66
CA LEU A 478 38.60 7.10 2.41
C LEU A 478 39.13 7.63 3.74
N SER A 479 40.16 6.96 4.28
CA SER A 479 41.02 7.54 5.32
C SER A 479 42.00 8.50 4.66
N ILE A 480 41.70 9.80 4.65
CA ILE A 480 42.64 10.82 4.17
C ILE A 480 43.58 11.17 5.31
N GLY A 481 44.79 10.61 5.25
CA GLY A 481 45.91 11.06 6.06
C GLY A 481 46.50 12.34 5.49
N THR A 482 46.43 13.41 6.30
CA THR A 482 47.29 14.62 6.29
C THR A 482 46.76 15.89 5.60
N TYR A 483 47.04 17.01 6.29
CA TYR A 483 46.56 18.38 6.20
C TYR A 483 46.76 19.09 4.86
N GLY A 484 45.72 19.81 4.40
CA GLY A 484 45.78 20.72 3.26
C GLY A 484 44.40 21.00 2.64
N SER A 485 44.29 22.10 1.89
CA SER A 485 43.17 22.34 0.97
C SER A 485 43.19 21.27 -0.13
N GLY A 486 42.05 20.66 -0.41
CA GLY A 486 41.93 19.68 -1.49
C GLY A 486 40.60 19.76 -2.21
N SER A 487 40.53 19.14 -3.39
CA SER A 487 39.26 18.88 -4.06
C SER A 487 39.22 17.45 -4.56
N LYS A 488 38.03 16.86 -4.61
CA LYS A 488 37.80 15.55 -5.20
C LYS A 488 36.58 15.61 -6.11
N THR A 489 36.74 15.06 -7.31
CA THR A 489 35.67 14.99 -8.32
C THR A 489 35.18 13.55 -8.42
N PHE A 490 33.88 13.36 -8.28
CA PHE A 490 33.19 12.11 -8.54
C PHE A 490 32.57 12.20 -9.93
N TYR A 491 32.82 11.20 -10.79
CA TYR A 491 32.24 11.12 -12.13
C TYR A 491 31.15 10.05 -12.16
N PHE A 492 30.02 10.36 -12.79
CA PHE A 492 28.92 9.43 -12.99
C PHE A 492 28.77 9.10 -14.48
N ALA A 493 28.65 7.81 -14.82
CA ALA A 493 28.50 7.39 -16.20
C ALA A 493 27.15 7.89 -16.77
N GLY A 494 27.20 8.54 -17.94
CA GLY A 494 26.02 9.03 -18.66
C GLY A 494 25.09 7.88 -19.07
N HIS A 495 23.82 7.95 -18.67
CA HIS A 495 22.80 6.96 -19.02
C HIS A 495 21.65 7.62 -19.78
N SER A 496 21.27 7.05 -20.93
CA SER A 496 20.11 7.51 -21.69
C SER A 496 18.79 7.01 -21.08
N GLY A 497 17.79 7.89 -21.01
CA GLY A 497 16.42 7.53 -20.60
C GLY A 497 16.05 7.74 -19.12
N ILE A 498 16.81 8.54 -18.35
CA ILE A 498 16.48 8.91 -16.97
C ILE A 498 15.54 10.12 -16.95
N LEU A 499 14.46 10.02 -16.16
CA LEU A 499 13.42 11.07 -16.01
C LEU A 499 13.73 12.06 -14.87
N SER A 500 14.41 11.60 -13.82
CA SER A 500 14.83 12.43 -12.67
C SER A 500 16.01 11.82 -11.93
N GLN A 501 16.86 12.66 -11.33
CA GLN A 501 17.94 12.26 -10.44
C GLN A 501 17.80 12.95 -9.07
N ARG A 502 18.09 12.21 -7.99
CA ARG A 502 18.22 12.72 -6.62
C ARG A 502 19.62 12.44 -6.09
N LEU A 503 20.28 13.48 -5.59
CA LEU A 503 21.59 13.37 -4.95
C LEU A 503 21.43 13.62 -3.45
N HIS A 504 21.85 12.67 -2.63
CA HIS A 504 21.94 12.79 -1.18
C HIS A 504 23.40 12.90 -0.77
N VAL A 505 23.73 13.92 0.01
CA VAL A 505 25.09 14.12 0.54
C VAL A 505 25.03 14.33 2.04
N ARG A 506 25.77 13.52 2.78
CA ARG A 506 25.89 13.63 4.24
C ARG A 506 27.32 13.96 4.66
N PHE A 507 27.46 14.97 5.52
CA PHE A 507 28.73 15.39 6.11
C PHE A 507 28.64 15.38 7.64
N ASP A 508 29.65 14.84 8.32
CA ASP A 508 29.86 15.07 9.75
C ASP A 508 30.51 16.45 10.00
N PRO A 509 30.24 17.10 11.14
CA PRO A 509 30.70 18.46 11.41
C PRO A 509 32.22 18.57 11.53
N PHE A 510 32.77 19.68 11.03
CA PHE A 510 34.17 20.12 11.21
C PHE A 510 34.21 21.39 12.05
N ASP A 511 35.16 21.47 12.99
CA ASP A 511 35.27 22.59 13.94
C ASP A 511 35.80 23.90 13.31
N ALA A 512 36.45 23.86 12.13
CA ALA A 512 36.85 25.06 11.37
C ALA A 512 37.23 24.73 9.91
N GLY A 513 36.43 25.21 8.94
CA GLY A 513 36.72 25.14 7.50
C GLY A 513 35.48 25.38 6.62
N THR A 514 35.69 25.64 5.33
CA THR A 514 34.62 25.73 4.34
C THR A 514 34.66 24.49 3.46
N VAL A 515 33.52 23.82 3.30
CA VAL A 515 33.32 22.77 2.28
C VAL A 515 32.45 23.37 1.19
N THR A 516 32.94 23.33 -0.05
CA THR A 516 32.21 23.79 -1.22
C THR A 516 31.83 22.58 -2.07
N LEU A 517 30.53 22.36 -2.25
CA LEU A 517 29.99 21.43 -3.22
C LEU A 517 29.73 22.18 -4.53
N SER A 518 30.41 21.80 -5.60
CA SER A 518 30.16 22.33 -6.94
C SER A 518 29.61 21.22 -7.83
N ILE A 519 28.41 21.45 -8.34
CA ILE A 519 27.75 20.61 -9.34
C ILE A 519 27.73 21.44 -10.63
N PRO A 520 28.37 21.03 -11.73
CA PRO A 520 28.36 21.80 -12.96
C PRO A 520 26.92 22.12 -13.41
N GLY A 521 26.57 23.41 -13.47
CA GLY A 521 25.21 23.88 -13.81
C GLY A 521 24.31 24.23 -12.62
N VAL A 522 24.70 23.91 -11.39
CA VAL A 522 24.02 24.32 -10.15
C VAL A 522 25.07 24.96 -9.23
N ASN A 523 24.92 26.25 -8.89
CA ASN A 523 25.82 26.95 -7.97
C ASN A 523 25.18 27.10 -6.58
N PRO A 524 25.13 26.06 -5.73
CA PRO A 524 24.79 26.25 -4.33
C PRO A 524 26.02 26.77 -3.59
N THR A 525 26.06 28.08 -3.30
CA THR A 525 27.07 28.64 -2.40
C THR A 525 26.66 28.36 -0.96
N TRP A 526 27.42 27.53 -0.25
CA TRP A 526 27.13 27.18 1.14
C TRP A 526 27.68 28.19 2.14
N VAL A 527 26.91 28.44 3.20
CA VAL A 527 27.33 29.20 4.39
C VAL A 527 27.83 28.19 5.44
N PRO A 528 28.89 28.48 6.22
CA PRO A 528 29.46 27.53 7.18
C PRO A 528 28.42 27.04 8.20
N HIS A 529 28.35 25.73 8.44
CA HIS A 529 27.47 25.11 9.43
C HIS A 529 28.26 24.24 10.40
N THR A 530 27.99 24.40 11.70
CA THR A 530 28.48 23.54 12.78
C THR A 530 27.40 22.49 13.10
N GLY A 531 27.33 21.42 12.31
CA GLY A 531 26.37 20.32 12.50
C GLY A 531 26.45 19.26 11.40
N VAL A 532 25.81 18.09 11.60
CA VAL A 532 25.62 17.09 10.53
C VAL A 532 24.69 17.72 9.50
N VAL A 533 25.16 17.83 8.25
CA VAL A 533 24.37 18.31 7.13
C VAL A 533 23.87 17.10 6.34
N ASP A 534 22.56 16.98 6.24
CA ASP A 534 21.85 15.93 5.52
C ASP A 534 20.92 16.61 4.51
N GLN A 535 21.28 16.60 3.21
CA GLN A 535 20.52 17.30 2.17
C GLN A 535 20.29 16.48 0.92
N TRP A 536 19.10 16.69 0.35
CA TRP A 536 18.63 16.11 -0.90
C TRP A 536 18.54 17.17 -1.98
N PHE A 537 19.14 16.90 -3.14
CA PHE A 537 19.06 17.75 -4.33
C PHE A 537 18.22 17.05 -5.40
N ASN A 538 17.10 17.67 -5.78
CA ASN A 538 16.36 17.28 -6.98
C ASN A 538 17.00 17.97 -8.18
N MET A 539 17.46 17.19 -9.16
CA MET A 539 18.18 17.73 -10.31
C MET A 539 17.34 17.57 -11.57
N SER A 540 17.12 18.67 -12.29
CA SER A 540 16.37 18.69 -13.55
C SER A 540 17.24 18.34 -14.76
N SER A 541 18.56 18.23 -14.59
CA SER A 541 19.53 17.87 -15.63
C SER A 541 20.49 16.79 -15.13
N PHE A 542 21.07 16.04 -16.07
CA PHE A 542 21.98 14.93 -15.79
C PHE A 542 23.29 15.45 -15.22
N VAL A 543 23.67 14.99 -14.03
CA VAL A 543 24.96 15.36 -13.43
C VAL A 543 26.02 14.35 -13.82
N THR A 544 27.00 14.81 -14.59
CA THR A 544 28.15 14.00 -15.02
C THR A 544 29.27 14.00 -13.99
N SER A 545 29.31 15.00 -13.10
CA SER A 545 30.28 15.05 -12.02
C SER A 545 29.84 15.89 -10.84
N VAL A 546 30.33 15.54 -9.65
CA VAL A 546 30.19 16.32 -8.41
C VAL A 546 31.58 16.61 -7.86
N ILE A 547 31.89 17.89 -7.62
CA ILE A 547 33.18 18.33 -7.08
C ILE A 547 32.98 18.75 -5.62
N ILE A 548 33.72 18.14 -4.72
CA ILE A 548 33.78 18.54 -3.30
C ILE A 548 35.15 19.15 -3.05
N SER A 549 35.18 20.42 -2.66
CA SER A 549 36.39 21.15 -2.30
C SER A 549 36.35 21.53 -0.83
N TRP A 550 37.50 21.52 -0.14
CA TRP A 550 37.58 21.95 1.25
C TRP A 550 38.79 22.85 1.51
N THR A 551 38.62 23.81 2.41
CA THR A 551 39.66 24.70 2.91
C THR A 551 39.54 24.83 4.42
N GLY A 552 40.63 24.58 5.16
CA GLY A 552 40.64 24.74 6.62
C GLY A 552 42.04 25.05 7.15
N SER A 553 42.12 26.02 8.06
CA SER A 553 43.32 26.33 8.84
C SER A 553 42.98 26.29 10.34
N GLY A 554 43.17 25.13 10.97
CA GLY A 554 42.93 24.96 12.40
C GLY A 554 43.47 23.62 12.88
N VAL A 555 44.16 23.63 14.03
CA VAL A 555 44.69 22.42 14.66
C VAL A 555 43.58 21.77 15.49
N VAL A 556 43.03 20.66 15.02
CA VAL A 556 42.03 19.87 15.77
C VAL A 556 42.49 18.42 15.80
N GLY A 557 42.72 17.88 16.99
CA GLY A 557 43.17 16.51 17.23
C GLY A 557 42.07 15.44 17.11
N GLY A 558 41.22 15.52 16.08
CA GLY A 558 40.11 14.60 15.84
C GLY A 558 40.21 13.89 14.49
N ILE A 559 39.94 12.59 14.46
CA ILE A 559 39.82 11.81 13.22
C ILE A 559 38.52 12.23 12.52
N ILE A 560 38.63 12.71 11.29
CA ILE A 560 37.51 13.04 10.41
C ILE A 560 36.82 11.73 9.99
N ARG A 561 35.48 11.66 10.08
CA ARG A 561 34.68 10.49 9.74
C ARG A 561 33.72 10.78 8.58
N PHE A 562 33.72 9.84 7.64
CA PHE A 562 32.79 9.49 6.55
C PHE A 562 32.13 10.59 5.68
N PHE A 563 32.17 10.36 4.37
CA PHE A 563 31.31 11.00 3.37
C PHE A 563 30.36 9.95 2.82
N GLU A 564 29.06 10.23 2.76
CA GLU A 564 28.10 9.41 2.02
C GLU A 564 27.53 10.26 0.87
N VAL A 565 27.63 9.73 -0.35
CA VAL A 565 27.05 10.33 -1.55
C VAL A 565 26.19 9.26 -2.22
N THR A 566 24.88 9.45 -2.21
CA THR A 566 23.91 8.51 -2.79
C THR A 566 23.22 9.16 -3.98
N LEU A 567 23.20 8.48 -5.12
CA LEU A 567 22.50 8.92 -6.33
C LEU A 567 21.34 7.98 -6.63
N GLU A 568 20.12 8.51 -6.60
CA GLU A 568 18.91 7.80 -7.04
C GLU A 568 18.56 8.23 -8.46
N THR A 569 18.32 7.27 -9.35
CA THR A 569 17.87 7.53 -10.72
C THR A 569 16.51 6.88 -10.97
N THR A 570 15.59 7.61 -11.59
CA THR A 570 14.28 7.07 -11.99
C THR A 570 14.27 6.85 -13.50
N LYS A 571 14.10 5.60 -13.94
CA LYS A 571 13.96 5.23 -15.35
C LYS A 571 12.51 4.92 -15.68
N SER A 572 12.06 5.24 -16.89
CA SER A 572 10.71 4.94 -17.38
C SER A 572 10.39 3.44 -17.24
N GLY A 573 9.50 3.08 -16.30
CA GLY A 573 8.89 1.75 -16.22
C GLY A 573 9.42 0.80 -15.14
N ALA A 574 10.40 1.19 -14.32
CA ALA A 574 10.80 0.43 -13.13
C ALA A 574 11.41 1.36 -12.07
N VAL A 575 10.85 1.34 -10.87
CA VAL A 575 11.52 1.86 -9.67
C VAL A 575 12.32 0.69 -9.10
N THR A 576 13.65 0.75 -9.15
CA THR A 576 14.50 -0.12 -8.33
C THR A 576 14.86 0.67 -7.07
N PRO A 577 14.27 0.40 -5.90
CA PRO A 577 14.66 1.11 -4.70
C PRO A 577 15.84 0.39 -4.03
N LYS A 578 16.78 1.23 -3.54
CA LYS A 578 17.64 1.01 -2.37
C LYS A 578 18.91 0.18 -2.53
N VAL A 579 20.06 0.86 -2.59
CA VAL A 579 21.35 0.35 -2.13
C VAL A 579 21.64 1.01 -0.78
N THR A 580 21.52 0.28 0.32
CA THR A 580 21.92 0.75 1.67
C THR A 580 23.16 -0.05 2.08
N GLY A 581 24.29 0.64 2.29
CA GLY A 581 25.50 0.02 2.80
C GLY A 581 25.49 -0.12 4.33
N ILE A 582 25.96 -1.27 4.82
CA ILE A 582 26.13 -1.61 6.24
C ILE A 582 27.24 -0.76 6.87
N THR A 583 27.00 -0.26 8.08
CA THR A 583 27.98 0.50 8.89
C THR A 583 28.87 -0.48 9.68
N GLY A 584 30.12 -0.66 9.24
CA GLY A 584 31.14 -1.41 10.00
C GLY A 584 31.77 -0.54 11.09
N SER A 585 31.61 -0.90 12.36
CA SER A 585 32.28 -0.24 13.49
C SER A 585 33.69 -0.80 13.68
N ALA A 586 34.72 0.02 13.43
CA ALA A 586 36.07 -0.26 13.90
C ALA A 586 36.21 0.21 15.36
N LEU A 587 36.19 -0.75 16.29
CA LEU A 587 36.61 -0.57 17.69
C LEU A 587 38.10 -0.22 17.72
N ASN A 588 38.43 1.00 18.14
CA ASN A 588 39.81 1.42 18.36
C ASN A 588 40.11 1.38 19.87
N GLY A 589 40.43 0.18 20.37
CA GLY A 589 41.06 0.02 21.67
C GLY A 589 42.57 0.25 21.52
N LYS A 590 43.08 1.38 22.05
CA LYS A 590 44.51 1.55 22.33
C LYS A 590 44.91 0.57 23.44
N VAL A 591 45.17 -0.69 23.09
CA VAL A 591 46.02 -1.56 23.89
C VAL A 591 47.45 -1.27 23.46
N LYS A 592 48.24 -0.67 24.36
CA LYS A 592 49.70 -0.75 24.27
C LYS A 592 50.06 -2.23 24.39
N ASN A 593 50.25 -2.90 23.26
CA ASN A 593 50.85 -4.22 23.26
C ASN A 593 52.37 -4.06 23.37
N THR A 594 52.83 -3.76 24.59
CA THR A 594 54.20 -4.05 24.99
C THR A 594 54.32 -5.57 25.13
N GLY A 595 54.93 -6.21 24.12
CA GLY A 595 55.55 -7.52 24.26
C GLY A 595 54.84 -8.71 23.60
N VAL A 596 55.01 -8.86 22.28
CA VAL A 596 55.44 -10.13 21.69
C VAL A 596 56.46 -9.80 20.62
N VAL A 597 57.74 -9.87 21.00
CA VAL A 597 58.85 -9.86 20.06
C VAL A 597 58.87 -11.25 19.43
N ASN A 598 58.25 -11.42 18.26
CA ASN A 598 58.64 -12.52 17.38
C ASN A 598 59.96 -12.11 16.71
N VAL A 599 61.06 -12.37 17.41
CA VAL A 599 62.36 -12.53 16.76
C VAL A 599 62.23 -13.77 15.88
N LYS A 600 61.85 -13.61 14.62
CA LYS A 600 62.24 -14.61 13.62
C LYS A 600 63.73 -14.38 13.38
N ASN A 601 64.52 -15.26 13.98
CA ASN A 601 65.94 -15.34 13.69
C ASN A 601 66.11 -15.55 12.18
N SER A 602 67.02 -14.82 11.55
CA SER A 602 67.42 -15.07 10.15
C SER A 602 68.01 -16.47 9.94
N ASP A 603 68.23 -17.21 11.02
CA ASP A 603 68.68 -18.59 11.02
C ASP A 603 67.54 -19.63 10.89
N ASP A 604 66.26 -19.25 11.09
CA ASP A 604 65.12 -20.16 10.87
C ASP A 604 64.81 -20.37 9.37
N VAL A 605 65.30 -19.49 8.50
CA VAL A 605 65.24 -19.69 7.04
C VAL A 605 66.35 -20.66 6.58
N LYS A 606 67.41 -20.86 7.38
CA LYS A 606 68.50 -21.79 7.07
C LYS A 606 68.30 -23.20 7.61
N SER A 607 67.39 -23.42 8.55
CA SER A 607 67.08 -24.76 9.08
C SER A 607 66.00 -25.52 8.29
N LEU A 608 65.20 -24.82 7.47
CA LEU A 608 64.20 -25.45 6.59
C LEU A 608 64.73 -25.75 5.18
N ALA A 609 65.81 -25.10 4.75
CA ALA A 609 66.49 -25.39 3.48
C ALA A 609 67.39 -26.65 3.51
N THR A 610 67.56 -27.30 4.66
CA THR A 610 68.33 -28.55 4.78
C THR A 610 67.47 -29.82 4.74
N ALA A 611 66.15 -29.70 4.73
CA ALA A 611 65.26 -30.83 4.46
C ALA A 611 64.94 -30.90 2.96
N ASN A 612 65.97 -31.12 2.14
CA ASN A 612 65.75 -31.74 0.82
C ASN A 612 65.07 -33.10 1.09
N ARG A 613 63.74 -33.10 1.03
CA ARG A 613 62.93 -34.30 1.17
C ARG A 613 63.16 -35.12 -0.09
N VAL A 614 64.06 -36.10 0.03
CA VAL A 614 64.32 -37.07 -1.02
C VAL A 614 63.06 -37.91 -1.18
N LEU A 615 62.24 -37.51 -2.16
CA LEU A 615 61.31 -38.43 -2.83
C LEU A 615 62.17 -39.62 -3.24
N ASN A 616 61.98 -40.79 -2.61
CA ASN A 616 62.66 -42.04 -2.97
C ASN A 616 62.07 -42.54 -4.30
N ILE A 617 62.12 -41.69 -5.33
CA ILE A 617 62.03 -42.08 -6.72
C ILE A 617 63.26 -42.96 -6.91
N LYS A 618 63.05 -44.25 -7.18
CA LYS A 618 64.17 -45.12 -7.61
C LYS A 618 64.86 -44.37 -8.73
N ALA A 619 66.16 -44.08 -8.57
CA ALA A 619 66.95 -43.11 -9.33
C ALA A 619 67.11 -43.38 -10.86
N GLN A 620 66.16 -44.05 -11.49
CA GLN A 620 66.11 -44.35 -12.93
C GLN A 620 65.01 -43.63 -13.71
N ASP A 621 64.04 -42.98 -13.05
CA ASP A 621 62.95 -42.27 -13.73
C ASP A 621 63.12 -40.75 -13.55
N ASN A 622 63.32 -40.02 -14.65
CA ASN A 622 63.32 -38.54 -14.66
C ASN A 622 61.86 -38.05 -14.71
N PRO A 623 61.31 -37.46 -13.64
CA PRO A 623 59.92 -37.04 -13.61
C PRO A 623 59.66 -35.89 -14.58
N SER A 624 58.54 -35.97 -15.31
CA SER A 624 57.95 -34.79 -15.95
C SER A 624 57.39 -33.83 -14.88
N ARG A 625 57.10 -32.58 -15.25
CA ARG A 625 56.27 -31.69 -14.43
C ARG A 625 54.93 -32.35 -14.10
N THR A 626 54.43 -32.07 -12.91
CA THR A 626 53.08 -32.47 -12.48
C THR A 626 52.03 -31.73 -13.29
N VAL A 627 50.96 -32.45 -13.67
CA VAL A 627 49.84 -31.93 -14.45
C VAL A 627 48.55 -32.21 -13.70
N VAL A 628 47.66 -31.21 -13.61
CA VAL A 628 46.30 -31.38 -13.07
C VAL A 628 45.31 -31.37 -14.23
N ASN A 629 44.53 -32.44 -14.37
CA ASN A 629 43.42 -32.53 -15.30
C ASN A 629 42.10 -32.41 -14.55
N LEU A 630 41.25 -31.47 -14.98
CA LEU A 630 39.88 -31.32 -14.51
C LEU A 630 38.91 -31.85 -15.57
N PHE A 631 38.08 -32.82 -15.20
CA PHE A 631 37.02 -33.35 -16.05
C PHE A 631 35.66 -32.86 -15.54
N ASP A 632 34.95 -32.08 -16.34
CA ASP A 632 33.64 -31.54 -15.96
C ASP A 632 32.57 -32.64 -15.93
N LEU A 633 31.98 -32.86 -14.75
CA LEU A 633 30.93 -33.83 -14.48
C LEU A 633 29.59 -33.16 -14.18
N THR A 634 29.49 -31.83 -14.25
CA THR A 634 28.34 -31.05 -13.75
C THR A 634 27.01 -31.54 -14.31
N SER A 635 26.94 -31.77 -15.63
CA SER A 635 25.71 -32.26 -16.29
C SER A 635 25.35 -33.71 -15.93
N HIS A 636 26.31 -34.51 -15.46
CA HIS A 636 26.10 -35.90 -15.08
C HIS A 636 25.63 -36.04 -13.62
N VAL A 637 26.08 -35.17 -12.73
CA VAL A 637 25.72 -35.17 -11.30
C VAL A 637 24.25 -34.80 -11.10
N ASN A 638 23.70 -33.94 -11.96
CA ASN A 638 22.31 -33.48 -11.92
C ASN A 638 21.88 -33.03 -10.51
N PHE A 639 22.72 -32.20 -9.88
CA PHE A 639 22.47 -31.59 -8.58
C PHE A 639 22.25 -32.57 -7.41
N ASN A 640 22.65 -33.84 -7.56
CA ASN A 640 22.40 -34.88 -6.57
C ASN A 640 23.68 -35.31 -5.86
N TRP A 641 23.84 -34.94 -4.59
CA TRP A 641 24.96 -35.40 -3.74
C TRP A 641 25.10 -36.92 -3.64
N GLY A 642 23.99 -37.66 -3.76
CA GLY A 642 24.01 -39.12 -3.78
C GLY A 642 24.64 -39.72 -5.05
N TRP A 643 24.84 -38.92 -6.10
CA TRP A 643 25.48 -39.37 -7.34
C TRP A 643 26.94 -39.79 -7.14
N PHE A 644 27.66 -39.09 -6.27
CA PHE A 644 29.07 -39.39 -5.98
C PHE A 644 29.25 -40.69 -5.20
N THR A 645 28.22 -41.13 -4.45
CA THR A 645 28.31 -42.32 -3.62
C THR A 645 28.34 -43.59 -4.46
N ASN A 646 29.25 -44.49 -4.11
CA ASN A 646 29.61 -45.70 -4.84
C ASN A 646 29.99 -45.45 -6.32
N ARG A 647 30.43 -44.23 -6.65
CA ARG A 647 30.90 -43.91 -7.99
C ARG A 647 32.33 -44.37 -8.13
N GLU A 648 32.53 -45.35 -8.99
CA GLU A 648 33.85 -45.84 -9.35
C GLU A 648 34.49 -44.93 -10.40
N VAL A 649 35.72 -44.51 -10.14
CA VAL A 649 36.58 -43.77 -11.06
C VAL A 649 37.76 -44.66 -11.43
N ARG A 650 38.02 -44.81 -12.73
CA ARG A 650 39.17 -45.57 -13.23
C ARG A 650 40.08 -44.70 -14.06
N VAL A 651 41.39 -44.87 -13.86
CA VAL A 651 42.42 -44.40 -14.79
C VAL A 651 43.02 -45.63 -15.45
N ILE A 652 42.82 -45.76 -16.76
CA ILE A 652 43.18 -46.94 -17.55
C ILE A 652 44.32 -46.57 -18.50
N TYR A 653 45.46 -47.23 -18.33
CA TYR A 653 46.59 -47.13 -19.24
C TYR A 653 46.26 -47.88 -20.54
N ALA A 654 46.12 -47.13 -21.63
CA ALA A 654 45.78 -47.64 -22.95
C ALA A 654 46.99 -47.56 -23.90
N ASN A 655 47.13 -48.61 -24.70
CA ASN A 655 48.29 -48.96 -25.55
C ASN A 655 49.53 -49.42 -24.77
N ALA A 656 50.30 -50.34 -25.37
CA ALA A 656 51.42 -51.05 -24.74
C ALA A 656 52.78 -50.75 -25.42
N GLY A 657 52.88 -49.63 -26.13
CA GLY A 657 54.01 -49.35 -27.02
C GLY A 657 55.29 -48.93 -26.29
N ASP A 658 55.17 -48.05 -25.29
CA ASP A 658 56.31 -47.32 -24.72
C ASP A 658 56.69 -47.79 -23.30
N ALA A 659 55.82 -48.59 -22.66
CA ALA A 659 56.00 -49.19 -21.32
C ALA A 659 56.35 -48.18 -20.20
N LYS A 660 55.95 -46.91 -20.35
CA LYS A 660 56.20 -45.85 -19.37
C LYS A 660 55.22 -45.91 -18.20
N ALA A 661 55.71 -45.67 -16.99
CA ALA A 661 54.87 -45.53 -15.81
C ALA A 661 54.24 -44.12 -15.76
N VAL A 662 52.94 -44.08 -15.47
CA VAL A 662 52.20 -42.87 -15.07
C VAL A 662 51.93 -42.97 -13.58
N TYR A 663 52.26 -41.91 -12.86
CA TYR A 663 52.09 -41.81 -11.42
C TYR A 663 50.94 -40.84 -11.13
N ILE A 664 49.91 -41.32 -10.46
CA ILE A 664 48.77 -40.54 -9.99
C ILE A 664 49.07 -40.11 -8.56
N LEU A 665 49.28 -38.82 -8.38
CA LEU A 665 49.58 -38.21 -7.09
C LEU A 665 48.31 -38.08 -6.27
N HIS A 666 47.24 -37.59 -6.91
CA HIS A 666 45.99 -37.31 -6.21
C HIS A 666 44.81 -37.36 -7.18
N ALA A 667 43.68 -37.91 -6.75
CA ALA A 667 42.42 -37.86 -7.48
C ALA A 667 41.28 -37.61 -6.50
N PHE A 668 40.38 -36.69 -6.84
CA PHE A 668 39.23 -36.32 -6.00
C PHE A 668 38.12 -35.68 -6.85
N PHE A 669 36.90 -35.61 -6.31
CA PHE A 669 35.88 -34.75 -6.89
C PHE A 669 36.01 -33.35 -6.32
N ASP A 670 36.12 -32.33 -7.16
CA ASP A 670 36.08 -30.93 -6.76
C ASP A 670 34.67 -30.40 -7.04
N VAL A 671 33.92 -30.10 -5.99
CA VAL A 671 32.51 -29.73 -6.09
C VAL A 671 32.33 -28.29 -5.62
N GLU A 672 32.00 -27.39 -6.55
CA GLU A 672 31.53 -26.06 -6.23
C GLU A 672 30.05 -26.14 -5.87
N TYR A 673 29.66 -25.67 -4.68
CA TYR A 673 28.29 -25.71 -4.21
C TYR A 673 27.94 -24.47 -3.42
N VAL A 674 26.65 -24.14 -3.35
CA VAL A 674 26.14 -23.11 -2.45
C VAL A 674 25.64 -23.80 -1.19
N PRO A 675 26.25 -23.55 -0.01
CA PRO A 675 25.84 -24.20 1.22
C PRO A 675 24.40 -23.86 1.56
N THR A 676 23.67 -24.83 2.11
CA THR A 676 22.36 -24.52 2.69
C THR A 676 22.54 -23.98 4.10
N GLU A 677 22.13 -22.75 4.32
CA GLU A 677 22.17 -22.06 5.61
C GLU A 677 20.78 -22.06 6.25
N VAL A 678 20.74 -22.28 7.56
CA VAL A 678 19.50 -22.14 8.34
C VAL A 678 19.36 -20.68 8.73
N VAL A 679 18.38 -20.00 8.13
CA VAL A 679 18.06 -18.60 8.42
C VAL A 679 16.86 -18.57 9.36
N TYR A 680 17.04 -18.00 10.55
CA TYR A 680 15.96 -17.78 11.50
C TYR A 680 15.29 -16.44 11.25
N SER A 681 13.96 -16.42 11.18
CA SER A 681 13.22 -15.17 10.97
C SER A 681 11.89 -15.17 11.70
N ASP A 682 11.46 -13.97 12.08
CA ASP A 682 10.13 -13.72 12.62
C ASP A 682 9.17 -13.21 11.52
N GLU A 683 9.61 -13.10 10.27
CA GLU A 683 8.77 -12.75 9.12
C GLU A 683 7.96 -13.97 8.65
N VAL A 684 6.87 -14.23 9.36
CA VAL A 684 5.93 -15.31 9.05
C VAL A 684 4.76 -14.77 8.26
N THR A 685 4.46 -15.43 7.14
CA THR A 685 3.27 -15.17 6.34
C THR A 685 2.53 -16.48 6.07
N ALA A 686 1.24 -16.43 5.77
CA ALA A 686 0.49 -17.63 5.40
C ALA A 686 -0.69 -17.30 4.48
N GLU A 687 -1.11 -18.27 3.68
CA GLU A 687 -2.35 -18.16 2.92
C GLU A 687 -3.54 -18.53 3.81
N VAL A 688 -4.52 -17.63 3.90
CA VAL A 688 -5.70 -17.80 4.74
C VAL A 688 -6.94 -17.89 3.87
N THR A 689 -7.85 -18.78 4.25
CA THR A 689 -9.22 -18.85 3.71
C THR A 689 -10.21 -18.75 4.87
N SER A 690 -11.06 -17.72 4.86
CA SER A 690 -12.17 -17.55 5.81
C SER A 690 -13.29 -18.56 5.53
N LEU A 691 -14.16 -18.78 6.52
CA LEU A 691 -15.41 -19.52 6.28
C LEU A 691 -16.30 -18.78 5.26
N SER A 692 -17.12 -19.55 4.56
CA SER A 692 -17.94 -19.10 3.43
C SER A 692 -19.05 -18.12 3.80
N ASP A 693 -19.45 -18.09 5.07
CA ASP A 693 -20.59 -17.34 5.58
C ASP A 693 -20.36 -15.81 5.62
N CYS A 694 -19.11 -15.35 5.54
CA CYS A 694 -18.76 -13.93 5.55
C CYS A 694 -18.20 -13.41 4.21
N ILE A 695 -18.28 -14.19 3.12
CA ILE A 695 -17.71 -13.79 1.82
C ILE A 695 -18.64 -12.81 1.08
N ARG A 696 -19.94 -12.84 1.33
CA ARG A 696 -20.88 -11.91 0.71
C ARG A 696 -20.87 -10.54 1.42
N PRO A 697 -20.88 -9.41 0.69
CA PRO A 697 -20.76 -8.09 1.32
C PRO A 697 -21.83 -7.77 2.36
N ASP A 698 -23.07 -8.18 2.13
CA ASP A 698 -24.18 -7.95 3.06
C ASP A 698 -24.01 -8.72 4.38
N LEU A 699 -23.55 -9.98 4.30
CA LEU A 699 -23.28 -10.82 5.48
C LEU A 699 -22.03 -10.33 6.24
N ALA A 700 -20.99 -9.89 5.52
CA ALA A 700 -19.80 -9.30 6.12
C ALA A 700 -20.13 -8.04 6.94
N ILE A 701 -20.95 -7.14 6.39
CA ILE A 701 -21.40 -5.93 7.09
C ILE A 701 -22.27 -6.28 8.30
N GLN A 702 -23.23 -7.22 8.16
CA GLN A 702 -24.02 -7.70 9.30
C GLN A 702 -23.13 -8.25 10.41
N LYS A 703 -22.12 -9.05 10.05
CA LYS A 703 -21.19 -9.64 11.01
C LYS A 703 -20.40 -8.56 11.75
N LEU A 704 -19.78 -7.62 11.03
CA LEU A 704 -19.02 -6.51 11.62
C LEU A 704 -19.89 -5.71 12.60
N LEU A 705 -21.10 -5.34 12.18
CA LEU A 705 -22.01 -4.55 13.01
C LEU A 705 -22.49 -5.31 14.26
N THR A 706 -22.82 -6.60 14.12
CA THR A 706 -23.30 -7.41 15.26
C THR A 706 -22.19 -7.75 16.24
N THR A 707 -21.00 -8.16 15.75
CA THR A 707 -19.92 -8.62 16.64
C THR A 707 -19.02 -7.51 17.16
N ARG A 708 -18.87 -6.40 16.44
CA ARG A 708 -17.95 -5.31 16.81
C ARG A 708 -18.67 -4.04 17.26
N ALA A 709 -19.78 -3.68 16.62
CA ALA A 709 -20.55 -2.50 17.00
C ALA A 709 -21.73 -2.79 17.94
N GLY A 710 -21.95 -4.05 18.33
CA GLY A 710 -23.03 -4.45 19.25
C GLY A 710 -24.44 -4.18 18.72
N VAL A 711 -24.62 -4.11 17.40
CA VAL A 711 -25.92 -3.88 16.78
C VAL A 711 -26.78 -5.14 16.91
N ALA A 712 -28.02 -4.99 17.38
CA ALA A 712 -28.95 -6.11 17.51
C ALA A 712 -29.43 -6.59 16.14
N ALA A 713 -29.63 -7.90 15.97
CA ALA A 713 -30.16 -8.47 14.72
C ALA A 713 -31.52 -7.87 14.30
N ALA A 714 -32.33 -7.43 15.27
CA ALA A 714 -33.61 -6.78 15.02
C ALA A 714 -33.47 -5.39 14.35
N ASP A 715 -32.32 -4.74 14.43
CA ASP A 715 -32.09 -3.42 13.86
C ASP A 715 -31.81 -3.45 12.34
N PHE A 716 -31.59 -4.64 11.77
CA PHE A 716 -31.46 -4.81 10.34
C PHE A 716 -32.82 -4.91 9.65
N ASP A 717 -32.99 -4.20 8.54
CA ASP A 717 -34.11 -4.43 7.63
C ASP A 717 -33.86 -5.71 6.84
N SER A 718 -34.42 -6.82 7.34
CA SER A 718 -34.21 -8.16 6.77
C SER A 718 -34.58 -8.25 5.28
N ALA A 719 -35.60 -7.51 4.84
CA ALA A 719 -36.03 -7.49 3.44
C ALA A 719 -34.99 -6.80 2.54
N SER A 720 -34.47 -5.64 2.94
CA SER A 720 -33.41 -4.91 2.24
C SER A 720 -32.14 -5.75 2.14
N PHE A 721 -31.70 -6.37 3.24
CA PHE A 721 -30.52 -7.25 3.25
C PHE A 721 -30.72 -8.52 2.41
N ALA A 722 -31.89 -9.14 2.43
CA ALA A 722 -32.20 -10.30 1.57
C ALA A 722 -32.21 -9.93 0.07
N ALA A 723 -32.80 -8.78 -0.27
CA ALA A 723 -32.87 -8.28 -1.63
C ALA A 723 -31.48 -7.98 -2.20
N ILE A 724 -30.64 -7.25 -1.46
CA ILE A 724 -29.27 -6.95 -1.90
C ILE A 724 -28.40 -8.20 -1.95
N GLY A 725 -28.56 -9.11 -0.98
CA GLY A 725 -27.84 -10.38 -0.93
C GLY A 725 -28.11 -11.25 -2.16
N THR A 726 -29.36 -11.25 -2.65
CA THR A 726 -29.74 -11.92 -3.91
C THR A 726 -29.04 -11.29 -5.11
N LYS A 727 -28.95 -9.95 -5.15
CA LYS A 727 -28.26 -9.22 -6.22
C LYS A 727 -26.74 -9.48 -6.19
N PHE A 728 -26.11 -9.48 -5.02
CA PHE A 728 -24.68 -9.81 -4.88
C PHE A 728 -24.39 -11.23 -5.35
N ALA A 729 -25.20 -12.20 -4.92
CA ALA A 729 -25.07 -13.58 -5.37
C ALA A 729 -25.23 -13.72 -6.90
N GLY A 730 -26.25 -13.09 -7.48
CA GLY A 730 -26.48 -13.09 -8.93
C GLY A 730 -25.37 -12.43 -9.74
N ARG A 731 -24.66 -11.44 -9.16
CA ARG A 731 -23.49 -10.79 -9.79
C ARG A 731 -22.17 -11.52 -9.52
N GLY A 732 -22.15 -12.51 -8.65
CA GLY A 732 -20.93 -13.19 -8.21
C GLY A 732 -20.04 -12.32 -7.31
N TYR A 733 -20.61 -11.36 -6.59
CA TYR A 733 -19.84 -10.45 -5.73
C TYR A 733 -19.40 -11.17 -4.47
N ARG A 734 -18.09 -11.19 -4.25
CA ARG A 734 -17.42 -11.90 -3.16
C ARG A 734 -16.28 -11.02 -2.64
N LEU A 735 -16.28 -10.78 -1.34
CA LEU A 735 -15.17 -10.15 -0.66
C LEU A 735 -14.04 -11.14 -0.50
N ASP A 736 -12.86 -10.71 -0.88
CA ASP A 736 -11.67 -11.53 -0.90
C ASP A 736 -10.45 -10.67 -0.53
N GLY A 737 -10.24 -10.47 0.76
CA GLY A 737 -9.27 -9.48 1.24
C GLY A 737 -9.21 -9.39 2.76
N LEU A 738 -8.44 -8.42 3.23
CA LEU A 738 -8.20 -8.18 4.64
C LEU A 738 -8.71 -6.78 4.99
N ILE A 739 -9.44 -6.67 6.09
CA ILE A 739 -9.66 -5.37 6.73
C ILE A 739 -8.62 -5.26 7.83
N GLU A 740 -7.66 -4.37 7.59
CA GLU A 740 -6.69 -3.95 8.61
C GLU A 740 -7.45 -3.47 9.84
N ALA A 741 -7.03 -3.87 11.02
CA ALA A 741 -7.92 -3.75 12.17
C ALA A 741 -7.81 -2.43 12.94
N ASP A 742 -6.90 -1.53 12.53
CA ASP A 742 -6.93 -0.10 12.89
C ASP A 742 -8.08 0.63 12.19
N VAL A 743 -8.65 0.03 11.14
CA VAL A 743 -9.85 0.51 10.48
C VAL A 743 -11.06 0.35 11.40
N THR A 744 -11.81 1.42 11.60
CA THR A 744 -13.07 1.37 12.36
C THR A 744 -14.14 0.60 11.60
N VAL A 745 -15.16 0.07 12.28
CA VAL A 745 -16.30 -0.61 11.65
C VAL A 745 -16.96 0.27 10.59
N ARG A 746 -17.06 1.59 10.84
CA ARG A 746 -17.56 2.56 9.87
C ARG A 746 -16.71 2.59 8.60
N GLU A 747 -15.40 2.74 8.73
CA GLU A 747 -14.51 2.84 7.59
C GLU A 747 -14.44 1.51 6.82
N ALA A 748 -14.51 0.38 7.52
CA ALA A 748 -14.65 -0.93 6.89
C ALA A 748 -15.94 -1.05 6.06
N ILE A 749 -17.08 -0.61 6.59
CA ILE A 749 -18.36 -0.57 5.85
C ILE A 749 -18.26 0.37 4.65
N LYS A 750 -17.63 1.55 4.80
CA LYS A 750 -17.36 2.48 3.69
C LYS A 750 -16.59 1.79 2.58
N ARG A 751 -15.47 1.13 2.91
CA ARG A 751 -14.62 0.39 1.97
C ARG A 751 -15.38 -0.74 1.29
N ILE A 752 -16.09 -1.58 2.05
CA ILE A 752 -16.92 -2.67 1.50
C ILE A 752 -17.95 -2.10 0.53
N CYS A 753 -18.70 -1.07 0.92
CA CYS A 753 -19.73 -0.47 0.07
C CYS A 753 -19.14 0.16 -1.20
N TYR A 754 -17.99 0.83 -1.09
CA TYR A 754 -17.30 1.43 -2.22
C TYR A 754 -16.83 0.36 -3.22
N GLN A 755 -16.18 -0.72 -2.75
CA GLN A 755 -15.66 -1.79 -3.61
C GLN A 755 -16.75 -2.71 -4.15
N THR A 756 -17.95 -2.69 -3.57
CA THR A 756 -19.08 -3.50 -4.02
C THR A 756 -20.19 -2.66 -4.65
N HIS A 757 -19.91 -1.38 -4.93
CA HIS A 757 -20.86 -0.36 -5.41
C HIS A 757 -22.23 -0.39 -4.72
N SER A 758 -22.25 -0.64 -3.41
CA SER A 758 -23.47 -0.57 -2.61
C SER A 758 -23.50 0.71 -1.78
N ARG A 759 -24.63 0.92 -1.13
CA ARG A 759 -24.83 1.97 -0.14
C ARG A 759 -25.41 1.34 1.12
N PHE A 760 -24.88 1.77 2.26
CA PHE A 760 -25.37 1.42 3.58
C PHE A 760 -25.94 2.69 4.23
N PHE A 761 -27.15 2.60 4.76
CA PHE A 761 -27.83 3.76 5.35
C PHE A 761 -28.86 3.33 6.38
N THR A 762 -29.27 4.26 7.25
CA THR A 762 -30.34 4.05 8.23
C THR A 762 -31.63 4.70 7.74
N SER A 763 -32.76 4.01 7.83
CA SER A 763 -34.08 4.55 7.54
C SER A 763 -35.11 3.93 8.48
N GLY A 764 -35.89 4.76 9.16
CA GLY A 764 -36.88 4.31 10.11
C GLY A 764 -36.30 3.58 11.32
N GLY A 765 -35.09 3.97 11.75
CA GLY A 765 -34.33 3.28 12.79
C GLY A 765 -33.89 1.85 12.42
N LYS A 766 -33.99 1.47 11.14
CA LYS A 766 -33.47 0.20 10.62
C LYS A 766 -32.29 0.43 9.69
N LEU A 767 -31.32 -0.46 9.76
CA LEU A 767 -30.18 -0.50 8.86
C LEU A 767 -30.59 -1.14 7.55
N LYS A 768 -30.28 -0.46 6.45
CA LYS A 768 -30.62 -0.87 5.09
C LYS A 768 -29.39 -0.87 4.20
N MET A 769 -29.46 -1.69 3.17
CA MET A 769 -28.47 -1.75 2.11
C MET A 769 -29.14 -1.76 0.75
N ALA A 770 -28.57 -1.02 -0.18
CA ALA A 770 -29.02 -0.98 -1.56
C ALA A 770 -27.83 -1.03 -2.52
N LEU A 771 -28.07 -1.57 -3.71
CA LEU A 771 -27.08 -1.56 -4.78
C LEU A 771 -27.18 -0.23 -5.51
N ARG A 772 -26.04 0.39 -5.77
CA ARG A 772 -25.96 1.50 -6.71
C ARG A 772 -26.01 0.88 -8.10
N GLU A 773 -27.21 0.76 -8.63
CA GLU A 773 -27.38 0.37 -10.03
C GLU A 773 -27.08 1.61 -10.86
N GLY A 774 -26.40 1.43 -11.99
CA GLY A 774 -25.83 2.52 -12.79
C GLY A 774 -26.88 3.54 -13.24
N HIS A 775 -27.30 3.46 -14.50
CA HIS A 775 -28.12 4.53 -15.07
C HIS A 775 -29.50 4.58 -14.38
N PRO A 776 -30.03 5.74 -13.97
CA PRO A 776 -31.33 5.85 -13.29
C PRO A 776 -32.47 5.19 -14.07
N ALA A 777 -32.42 5.27 -15.41
CA ALA A 777 -33.40 4.62 -16.30
C ALA A 777 -33.39 3.07 -16.24
N SER A 778 -32.39 2.44 -15.62
CA SER A 778 -32.39 0.99 -15.38
C SER A 778 -33.28 0.58 -14.19
N LYS A 779 -33.66 1.54 -13.35
CA LYS A 779 -34.59 1.35 -12.23
C LYS A 779 -35.97 1.91 -12.61
N PRO A 780 -37.06 1.25 -12.18
CA PRO A 780 -38.39 1.84 -12.31
C PRO A 780 -38.47 3.13 -11.47
N VAL A 781 -39.18 4.13 -11.99
CA VAL A 781 -39.48 5.36 -11.24
C VAL A 781 -40.34 4.97 -10.04
N SER A 782 -39.80 5.12 -8.83
CA SER A 782 -40.49 4.88 -7.57
C SER A 782 -41.62 5.89 -7.34
N ARG A 783 -41.40 7.17 -7.73
CA ARG A 783 -42.34 8.26 -7.48
C ARG A 783 -42.22 9.38 -8.50
N GLN A 784 -43.34 9.83 -9.02
CA GLN A 784 -43.43 11.08 -9.78
C GLN A 784 -43.79 12.23 -8.83
N LEU A 785 -42.98 13.29 -8.82
CA LEU A 785 -43.14 14.50 -8.02
C LEU A 785 -43.64 15.63 -8.90
N THR A 786 -44.89 16.02 -8.69
CA THR A 786 -45.52 17.17 -9.36
C THR A 786 -45.26 18.48 -8.60
N ALA A 787 -45.67 19.62 -9.16
CA ALA A 787 -45.59 20.91 -8.47
C ALA A 787 -46.29 20.90 -7.08
N ASP A 788 -47.35 20.11 -6.92
CA ASP A 788 -48.09 19.97 -5.65
C ASP A 788 -47.30 19.18 -4.58
N ASN A 789 -46.18 18.56 -4.96
CA ASN A 789 -45.36 17.78 -4.04
C ASN A 789 -44.13 18.55 -3.56
N LEU A 790 -43.87 19.72 -4.15
CA LEU A 790 -42.66 20.50 -3.95
C LEU A 790 -43.00 21.87 -3.38
N GLN A 791 -42.16 22.38 -2.49
CA GLN A 791 -42.22 23.78 -2.13
C GLN A 791 -41.72 24.61 -3.32
N LEU A 792 -42.59 25.46 -3.87
CA LEU A 792 -42.23 26.35 -4.97
C LEU A 792 -41.00 27.21 -4.62
N ARG A 793 -40.12 27.43 -5.61
CA ARG A 793 -38.88 28.23 -5.47
C ARG A 793 -37.83 27.66 -4.51
N SER A 794 -37.96 26.40 -4.08
CA SER A 794 -36.94 25.72 -3.25
C SER A 794 -35.86 25.00 -4.08
N ILE A 795 -36.05 24.89 -5.39
CA ILE A 795 -35.16 24.10 -6.25
C ILE A 795 -33.86 24.85 -6.51
N SER A 796 -32.76 24.24 -6.09
CA SER A 796 -31.39 24.61 -6.40
C SER A 796 -30.75 23.52 -7.25
N VAL A 797 -29.94 23.93 -8.22
CA VAL A 797 -29.25 23.02 -9.13
C VAL A 797 -27.76 23.30 -9.04
N SER A 798 -26.98 22.27 -8.77
CA SER A 798 -25.52 22.32 -8.83
C SER A 798 -25.03 21.24 -9.80
N ARG A 799 -23.90 21.52 -10.46
CA ARG A 799 -23.27 20.58 -11.39
C ARG A 799 -21.91 20.18 -10.85
N GLN A 800 -21.58 18.91 -11.03
CA GLN A 800 -20.27 18.38 -10.67
C GLN A 800 -19.17 19.14 -11.42
N PRO A 801 -18.12 19.62 -10.72
CA PRO A 801 -16.96 20.23 -11.35
C PRO A 801 -16.27 19.28 -12.35
N LEU A 802 -15.81 19.81 -13.50
CA LEU A 802 -15.11 19.00 -14.52
C LEU A 802 -13.84 18.32 -14.01
N ARG A 803 -13.21 18.86 -12.96
CA ARG A 803 -12.03 18.27 -12.32
C ARG A 803 -12.33 16.95 -11.59
N GLU A 804 -13.60 16.69 -11.27
CA GLU A 804 -14.02 15.50 -10.54
C GLU A 804 -14.45 14.35 -11.47
N ILE A 805 -14.54 14.61 -12.78
CA ILE A 805 -14.77 13.60 -13.81
C ILE A 805 -13.62 12.59 -13.82
N SER A 806 -13.95 11.31 -13.99
CA SER A 806 -13.00 10.21 -14.20
C SER A 806 -13.47 9.38 -15.40
N ASN A 807 -12.92 9.69 -16.58
CA ASN A 807 -13.28 9.02 -17.84
C ASN A 807 -12.28 7.94 -18.27
N ARG A 808 -11.28 7.70 -17.42
CA ARG A 808 -10.44 6.50 -17.42
C ARG A 808 -10.36 5.97 -15.98
N VAL A 809 -10.92 4.79 -15.77
CA VAL A 809 -10.86 4.06 -14.50
C VAL A 809 -9.84 2.95 -14.65
N GLN A 810 -8.73 3.04 -13.92
CA GLN A 810 -7.77 1.96 -13.74
C GLN A 810 -7.90 1.46 -12.31
N LEU A 811 -8.51 0.28 -12.15
CA LEU A 811 -8.80 -0.33 -10.86
C LEU A 811 -7.76 -1.41 -10.58
N PHE A 812 -7.00 -1.24 -9.50
CA PHE A 812 -6.01 -2.21 -9.03
C PHE A 812 -6.67 -3.14 -8.02
N PHE A 813 -6.48 -4.45 -8.17
CA PHE A 813 -7.12 -5.45 -7.32
C PHE A 813 -6.16 -6.60 -7.05
N LYS A 814 -6.58 -7.55 -6.21
CA LYS A 814 -5.76 -8.69 -5.77
C LYS A 814 -4.51 -8.22 -5.01
N ARG A 815 -4.74 -7.48 -3.92
CA ARG A 815 -3.68 -6.95 -3.05
C ARG A 815 -2.74 -8.06 -2.56
N ASP A 816 -1.45 -7.79 -2.63
CA ASP A 816 -0.39 -8.55 -1.99
C ASP A 816 -0.10 -7.93 -0.62
N TRP A 817 -0.50 -8.62 0.44
CA TRP A 817 -0.32 -8.14 1.80
C TRP A 817 1.13 -8.30 2.30
N THR A 818 2.00 -8.96 1.53
CA THR A 818 3.44 -9.00 1.82
C THR A 818 4.19 -7.81 1.27
N ALA A 819 3.62 -7.10 0.30
CA ALA A 819 4.15 -5.81 -0.14
C ALA A 819 3.88 -4.76 0.95
N SER A 820 4.94 -4.10 1.40
CA SER A 820 4.82 -2.99 2.37
C SER A 820 4.14 -1.74 1.78
N ASP A 821 4.04 -1.66 0.45
CA ASP A 821 3.51 -0.51 -0.26
C ASP A 821 1.99 -0.59 -0.40
N SER A 822 1.28 0.43 0.10
CA SER A 822 -0.16 0.61 -0.10
C SER A 822 -0.53 1.20 -1.46
N SER A 823 0.47 1.60 -2.26
CA SER A 823 0.29 2.06 -3.63
C SER A 823 -0.11 0.94 -4.59
N THR A 824 -0.28 1.33 -5.86
CA THR A 824 -0.55 0.45 -7.01
C THR A 824 0.45 -0.70 -7.14
N ALA A 825 1.69 -0.57 -6.65
CA ALA A 825 2.70 -1.63 -6.67
C ALA A 825 2.36 -2.82 -5.75
N GLY A 826 1.52 -2.60 -4.73
CA GLY A 826 1.06 -3.66 -3.81
C GLY A 826 -0.10 -4.49 -4.37
N PHE A 827 -0.47 -4.34 -5.64
CA PHE A 827 -1.55 -5.08 -6.27
C PHE A 827 -1.03 -5.95 -7.42
N LEU A 828 -1.48 -7.20 -7.46
CA LEU A 828 -0.98 -8.17 -8.42
C LEU A 828 -1.64 -8.06 -9.80
N ASP A 829 -2.76 -7.33 -9.92
CA ASP A 829 -3.52 -7.21 -11.15
C ASP A 829 -4.27 -5.87 -11.24
N SER A 830 -4.68 -5.48 -12.46
CA SER A 830 -5.47 -4.29 -12.68
C SER A 830 -6.41 -4.42 -13.88
N VAL A 831 -7.52 -3.67 -13.86
CA VAL A 831 -8.46 -3.57 -14.97
C VAL A 831 -8.63 -2.11 -15.37
N THR A 832 -8.51 -1.83 -16.67
CA THR A 832 -8.70 -0.47 -17.22
C THR A 832 -9.99 -0.40 -18.03
N ARG A 833 -10.73 0.70 -17.85
CA ARG A 833 -11.95 1.06 -18.59
C ARG A 833 -11.90 2.54 -18.96
N GLU A 834 -12.34 2.86 -20.18
CA GLU A 834 -12.29 4.22 -20.73
C GLU A 834 -13.56 4.53 -21.52
N ASP A 835 -14.01 5.79 -21.45
CA ASP A 835 -15.13 6.31 -22.26
C ASP A 835 -14.56 7.27 -23.30
N ALA A 836 -14.43 6.79 -24.54
CA ALA A 836 -13.86 7.57 -25.64
C ALA A 836 -14.66 8.85 -25.94
N GLY A 837 -16.00 8.84 -25.75
CA GLY A 837 -16.85 9.99 -25.99
C GLY A 837 -16.62 11.10 -24.96
N SER A 838 -16.49 10.72 -23.69
CA SER A 838 -16.13 11.63 -22.61
C SER A 838 -14.70 12.16 -22.79
N ILE A 839 -13.73 11.30 -23.12
CA ILE A 839 -12.33 11.72 -23.38
C ILE A 839 -12.27 12.73 -24.52
N SER A 840 -13.00 12.49 -25.62
CA SER A 840 -13.06 13.44 -26.74
C SER A 840 -13.63 14.80 -26.34
N ARG A 841 -14.50 14.87 -25.32
CA ARG A 841 -15.19 16.09 -24.92
C ARG A 841 -14.50 16.85 -23.79
N PHE A 842 -13.90 16.14 -22.84
CA PHE A 842 -13.35 16.72 -21.61
C PHE A 842 -11.84 16.48 -21.44
N GLY A 843 -11.20 15.82 -22.40
CA GLY A 843 -9.83 15.34 -22.31
C GLY A 843 -9.70 14.13 -21.39
N LEU A 844 -8.52 13.50 -21.36
CA LEU A 844 -8.25 12.38 -20.46
C LEU A 844 -8.24 12.86 -19.00
N LYS A 845 -9.09 12.26 -18.17
CA LYS A 845 -9.22 12.49 -16.73
C LYS A 845 -9.18 11.13 -16.03
N ALA A 846 -8.07 10.86 -15.34
CA ALA A 846 -7.88 9.63 -14.58
C ALA A 846 -7.56 9.96 -13.12
N LYS A 847 -8.10 9.17 -12.19
CA LYS A 847 -7.78 9.23 -10.76
C LYS A 847 -6.97 8.01 -10.37
N ALA A 848 -5.64 8.08 -10.53
CA ALA A 848 -4.75 6.93 -10.41
C ALA A 848 -4.86 6.20 -9.05
N ASP A 849 -5.05 6.95 -7.96
CA ASP A 849 -5.02 6.39 -6.60
C ASP A 849 -6.42 6.10 -6.01
N SER A 850 -7.51 6.45 -6.70
CA SER A 850 -8.87 6.32 -6.15
C SER A 850 -9.47 4.92 -6.27
N TYR A 851 -8.82 4.01 -6.98
CA TYR A 851 -9.37 2.69 -7.34
C TYR A 851 -8.45 1.53 -6.93
N ASN A 852 -7.83 1.62 -5.75
CA ASN A 852 -7.02 0.55 -5.14
C ASN A 852 -7.92 -0.34 -4.26
N PHE A 853 -8.40 -1.45 -4.80
CA PHE A 853 -9.45 -2.28 -4.20
C PHE A 853 -8.88 -3.56 -3.60
N ASP A 854 -8.63 -3.52 -2.29
CA ASP A 854 -7.99 -4.56 -1.49
C ASP A 854 -8.91 -5.73 -1.08
N LEU A 855 -10.23 -5.58 -1.24
CA LEU A 855 -11.23 -6.63 -0.95
C LEU A 855 -11.72 -7.36 -2.20
N ILE A 856 -11.16 -7.07 -3.38
CA ILE A 856 -11.49 -7.76 -4.63
C ILE A 856 -10.28 -8.55 -5.13
N ARG A 857 -10.46 -9.85 -5.38
CA ARG A 857 -9.46 -10.69 -6.09
C ARG A 857 -9.98 -11.24 -7.41
N ASP A 858 -11.29 -11.26 -7.61
CA ASP A 858 -11.91 -11.74 -8.84
C ASP A 858 -11.90 -10.67 -9.93
N ALA A 859 -11.28 -10.98 -11.06
CA ALA A 859 -11.18 -10.06 -12.21
C ALA A 859 -12.56 -9.72 -12.80
N GLY A 860 -13.53 -10.64 -12.74
CA GLY A 860 -14.89 -10.41 -13.23
C GLY A 860 -15.65 -9.39 -12.38
N MET A 861 -15.51 -9.45 -11.06
CA MET A 861 -16.02 -8.44 -10.13
C MET A 861 -15.32 -7.10 -10.34
N ALA A 862 -13.98 -7.08 -10.41
CA ALA A 862 -13.20 -5.86 -10.66
C ALA A 862 -13.67 -5.16 -11.95
N ALA A 863 -13.85 -5.90 -13.05
CA ALA A 863 -14.37 -5.38 -14.31
C ALA A 863 -15.75 -4.72 -14.17
N LYS A 864 -16.71 -5.39 -13.52
CA LYS A 864 -18.08 -4.86 -13.32
C LYS A 864 -18.09 -3.61 -12.46
N VAL A 865 -17.21 -3.52 -11.47
CA VAL A 865 -17.11 -2.36 -10.60
C VAL A 865 -16.41 -1.20 -11.32
N ALA A 866 -15.38 -1.47 -12.13
CA ALA A 866 -14.76 -0.47 -13.01
C ALA A 866 -15.75 0.07 -14.05
N ASP A 867 -16.56 -0.80 -14.67
CA ASP A 867 -17.63 -0.40 -15.60
C ASP A 867 -18.65 0.52 -14.91
N PHE A 868 -19.03 0.20 -13.66
CA PHE A 868 -19.93 1.04 -12.88
C PHE A 868 -19.33 2.45 -12.64
N TYR A 869 -18.10 2.53 -12.13
CA TYR A 869 -17.47 3.83 -11.86
C TYR A 869 -17.19 4.62 -13.13
N LEU A 870 -16.84 3.97 -14.24
CA LEU A 870 -16.74 4.65 -15.53
C LEU A 870 -18.10 5.22 -15.94
N MET A 871 -19.17 4.45 -15.79
CA MET A 871 -20.52 4.90 -16.15
C MET A 871 -20.99 6.08 -15.30
N THR A 872 -20.64 6.13 -14.01
CA THR A 872 -21.05 7.22 -13.11
C THR A 872 -20.16 8.45 -13.19
N ASP A 873 -18.85 8.26 -13.35
CA ASP A 873 -17.87 9.33 -13.16
C ASP A 873 -17.34 9.89 -14.48
N ALA A 874 -17.56 9.22 -15.63
CA ALA A 874 -17.09 9.71 -16.93
C ALA A 874 -17.83 10.97 -17.39
N TRP A 875 -18.98 11.29 -16.82
CA TRP A 875 -19.80 12.43 -17.20
C TRP A 875 -20.13 13.29 -15.98
N PRO A 876 -20.19 14.62 -16.12
CA PRO A 876 -20.51 15.48 -14.98
C PRO A 876 -21.97 15.29 -14.55
N SER A 877 -22.18 14.86 -13.32
CA SER A 877 -23.51 14.75 -12.72
C SER A 877 -24.15 16.11 -12.44
N THR A 878 -25.47 16.13 -12.41
CA THR A 878 -26.25 17.29 -11.95
C THR A 878 -27.02 16.92 -10.69
N PHE A 879 -26.87 17.73 -9.65
CA PHE A 879 -27.52 17.56 -8.36
C PHE A 879 -28.64 18.59 -8.21
N TYR A 880 -29.82 18.10 -7.85
CA TYR A 880 -31.00 18.89 -7.58
C TYR A 880 -31.28 18.85 -6.10
N THR A 881 -31.30 20.01 -5.45
CA THR A 881 -31.67 20.15 -4.05
C THR A 881 -32.99 20.90 -3.97
N PHE A 882 -34.00 20.34 -3.32
CA PHE A 882 -35.30 20.99 -3.18
C PHE A 882 -36.04 20.54 -1.93
N MET A 883 -37.03 21.31 -1.51
CA MET A 883 -37.91 20.96 -0.40
C MET A 883 -39.17 20.31 -0.94
N ALA A 884 -39.49 19.12 -0.43
CA ALA A 884 -40.72 18.39 -0.70
C ALA A 884 -41.63 18.38 0.53
N TYR A 885 -42.93 18.24 0.29
CA TYR A 885 -43.89 18.08 1.37
C TYR A 885 -43.83 16.68 1.98
N LEU A 886 -44.39 16.55 3.17
CA LEU A 886 -44.37 15.32 3.95
C LEU A 886 -45.05 14.12 3.28
N ASN A 887 -45.90 14.33 2.26
CA ASN A 887 -46.46 13.21 1.50
C ASN A 887 -45.38 12.36 0.81
N GLN A 888 -44.13 12.84 0.76
CA GLN A 888 -42.95 12.10 0.28
C GLN A 888 -42.12 11.41 1.39
N PHE A 889 -42.63 11.32 2.61
CA PHE A 889 -41.93 10.71 3.76
C PHE A 889 -41.51 9.24 3.58
N ASP A 890 -42.14 8.54 2.66
CA ASP A 890 -41.85 7.15 2.31
C ASP A 890 -40.69 7.00 1.31
N LEU A 891 -40.16 8.09 0.75
CA LEU A 891 -38.97 8.05 -0.08
C LEU A 891 -37.73 7.67 0.75
N GLU A 892 -36.81 6.97 0.13
CA GLU A 892 -35.54 6.54 0.73
C GLU A 892 -34.37 6.79 -0.21
N LYS A 893 -33.15 6.77 0.33
CA LYS A 893 -31.92 6.80 -0.49
C LYS A 893 -31.95 5.66 -1.52
N GLU A 894 -31.43 5.93 -2.71
CA GLU A 894 -31.41 5.03 -3.88
C GLU A 894 -32.76 4.75 -4.56
N ASP A 895 -33.88 5.31 -4.08
CA ASP A 895 -35.13 5.37 -4.87
C ASP A 895 -34.92 6.27 -6.10
N VAL A 896 -35.63 5.96 -7.20
CA VAL A 896 -35.65 6.81 -8.39
C VAL A 896 -36.91 7.65 -8.39
N ILE A 897 -36.74 8.95 -8.46
CA ILE A 897 -37.85 9.90 -8.58
C ILE A 897 -37.86 10.53 -9.97
N GLU A 898 -39.03 10.97 -10.39
CA GLU A 898 -39.19 11.77 -11.59
C GLU A 898 -39.84 13.09 -11.20
N VAL A 899 -39.19 14.23 -11.46
CA VAL A 899 -39.80 15.53 -11.20
C VAL A 899 -40.57 15.98 -12.44
N SER A 900 -41.82 16.38 -12.25
CA SER A 900 -42.72 16.94 -13.26
C SER A 900 -43.21 18.30 -12.74
N ALA A 901 -42.27 19.23 -12.63
CA ALA A 901 -42.53 20.62 -12.22
C ALA A 901 -42.64 21.53 -13.46
N ALA A 902 -43.22 22.73 -13.30
CA ALA A 902 -43.32 23.76 -14.34
C ALA A 902 -41.98 24.29 -14.89
N PHE A 903 -40.87 23.70 -14.45
CA PHE A 903 -39.54 23.99 -14.94
C PHE A 903 -39.25 23.05 -16.11
N ASN A 904 -39.39 23.54 -17.35
CA ASN A 904 -39.33 22.72 -18.57
C ASN A 904 -38.09 21.82 -18.64
N GLN A 905 -36.95 22.26 -18.09
CA GLN A 905 -35.70 21.50 -18.08
C GLN A 905 -35.68 20.28 -17.14
N MET A 906 -36.63 20.17 -16.21
CA MET A 906 -36.75 19.05 -15.28
C MET A 906 -37.89 18.09 -15.63
N ASN A 907 -38.69 18.39 -16.66
CA ASN A 907 -39.89 17.61 -16.96
C ASN A 907 -39.54 16.17 -17.35
N LYS A 908 -40.00 15.21 -16.53
CA LYS A 908 -39.79 13.76 -16.71
C LYS A 908 -38.33 13.31 -16.66
N VAL A 909 -37.52 14.00 -15.87
CA VAL A 909 -36.13 13.63 -15.66
C VAL A 909 -36.02 12.64 -14.50
N PRO A 910 -35.60 11.37 -14.74
CA PRO A 910 -35.39 10.41 -13.66
C PRO A 910 -34.11 10.75 -12.89
N MET A 911 -34.21 10.78 -11.57
CA MET A 911 -33.11 11.12 -10.67
C MET A 911 -33.03 10.13 -9.52
N VAL A 912 -31.82 9.79 -9.09
CA VAL A 912 -31.58 8.90 -7.95
C VAL A 912 -31.50 9.74 -6.68
N LEU A 913 -32.26 9.38 -5.65
CA LEU A 913 -32.18 10.04 -4.36
C LEU A 913 -30.85 9.75 -3.66
N ARG A 914 -30.10 10.82 -3.35
CA ARG A 914 -28.79 10.74 -2.69
C ARG A 914 -28.86 11.06 -1.22
N ALA A 915 -29.59 12.10 -0.84
CA ALA A 915 -29.81 12.48 0.55
C ALA A 915 -31.26 12.90 0.78
N MET A 916 -31.71 12.77 2.03
CA MET A 916 -33.05 13.13 2.45
C MET A 916 -33.03 13.67 3.88
N ASP A 917 -32.87 14.99 4.02
CA ASP A 917 -32.86 15.65 5.32
C ASP A 917 -34.29 15.99 5.75
N ARG A 918 -34.51 16.01 7.06
CA ARG A 918 -35.81 16.37 7.63
C ARG A 918 -35.72 17.71 8.32
N VAL A 919 -36.48 18.66 7.79
CA VAL A 919 -36.67 19.96 8.40
C VAL A 919 -37.95 19.87 9.21
N PHE A 920 -37.82 19.73 10.53
CA PHE A 920 -38.97 19.65 11.40
C PHE A 920 -39.60 21.02 11.55
N GLY A 921 -40.91 21.07 11.29
CA GLY A 921 -41.73 22.18 11.72
C GLY A 921 -41.95 22.11 13.24
N SER A 922 -42.29 23.25 13.85
CA SER A 922 -42.76 23.27 15.24
C SER A 922 -44.17 23.87 15.29
N GLY A 923 -45.03 23.26 16.11
CA GLY A 923 -46.34 23.82 16.38
C GLY A 923 -46.27 25.19 17.02
N LYS A 924 -45.20 25.47 17.79
CA LYS A 924 -44.94 26.77 18.42
C LYS A 924 -44.50 27.83 17.40
N SER A 925 -43.67 27.47 16.43
CA SER A 925 -43.18 28.40 15.39
C SER A 925 -44.10 28.49 14.16
N SER A 926 -45.17 27.69 14.10
CA SER A 926 -46.06 27.57 12.94
C SER A 926 -45.36 27.18 11.62
N SER A 927 -44.18 26.55 11.69
CA SER A 927 -43.50 26.02 10.52
C SER A 927 -44.05 24.63 10.15
N ILE A 928 -44.01 24.30 8.86
CA ILE A 928 -44.48 23.02 8.32
C ILE A 928 -43.27 22.10 8.18
N ASN A 929 -43.46 20.80 8.44
CA ASN A 929 -42.44 19.80 8.17
C ASN A 929 -42.17 19.70 6.67
N LEU A 930 -40.89 19.79 6.32
CA LEU A 930 -40.41 19.63 4.96
C LEU A 930 -39.38 18.51 4.91
N VAL A 931 -39.25 17.91 3.73
CA VAL A 931 -38.22 16.94 3.42
C VAL A 931 -37.30 17.59 2.40
N ARG A 932 -36.06 17.88 2.79
CA ARG A 932 -35.04 18.36 1.86
C ARG A 932 -34.52 17.15 1.09
N ILE A 933 -34.70 17.17 -0.22
CA ILE A 933 -34.28 16.11 -1.12
C ILE A 933 -33.08 16.56 -1.91
N VAL A 934 -32.03 15.74 -1.93
CA VAL A 934 -30.91 15.85 -2.87
C VAL A 934 -30.99 14.69 -3.85
N ALA A 935 -31.25 14.98 -5.11
CA ALA A 935 -31.40 14.00 -6.17
C ALA A 935 -30.33 14.20 -7.25
N GLU A 936 -29.73 13.11 -7.72
CA GLU A 936 -28.71 13.14 -8.76
C GLU A 936 -29.27 12.65 -10.09
N ASN A 937 -29.01 13.41 -11.15
CA ASN A 937 -29.16 12.96 -12.53
C ASN A 937 -27.77 12.61 -13.10
N LEU A 938 -27.57 11.32 -13.38
CA LEU A 938 -26.33 10.76 -13.92
C LEU A 938 -26.14 11.01 -15.44
N PHE A 939 -27.03 11.75 -16.08
CA PHE A 939 -26.99 11.90 -17.54
C PHE A 939 -27.67 13.18 -18.01
N TYR A 940 -27.05 14.33 -17.77
CA TYR A 940 -27.36 15.54 -18.54
C TYR A 940 -26.36 15.70 -19.69
N ILE A 941 -26.31 14.70 -20.57
CA ILE A 941 -25.92 15.03 -21.92
C ILE A 941 -27.15 15.70 -22.54
N LEU A 942 -26.96 16.89 -23.08
CA LEU A 942 -27.84 17.58 -24.03
C LEU A 942 -28.18 16.73 -25.29
N THR A 943 -28.09 15.38 -25.24
CA THR A 943 -28.27 14.46 -26.36
C THR A 943 -29.73 14.11 -26.64
N ARG A 944 -30.69 14.73 -25.96
CA ARG A 944 -32.08 14.76 -26.42
C ARG A 944 -32.75 16.11 -26.16
N ILE A 945 -32.08 17.21 -26.49
CA ILE A 945 -32.81 18.11 -27.38
C ILE A 945 -32.83 17.32 -28.69
N SER A 946 -33.81 16.43 -28.87
CA SER A 946 -34.05 15.93 -30.22
C SER A 946 -34.25 17.17 -31.08
N ARG A 947 -33.98 17.08 -32.38
CA ARG A 947 -34.36 18.17 -33.30
C ARG A 947 -35.80 18.65 -33.02
N ASP A 948 -36.67 17.80 -32.48
CA ASP A 948 -38.05 18.13 -32.10
C ASP A 948 -38.15 19.10 -30.91
N ASP A 949 -37.25 19.08 -29.92
CA ASP A 949 -37.26 20.04 -28.79
C ASP A 949 -36.64 21.39 -29.16
N ALA A 950 -35.66 21.41 -30.08
CA ALA A 950 -35.21 22.67 -30.68
C ALA A 950 -36.32 23.26 -31.55
N VAL A 951 -37.07 22.43 -32.27
CA VAL A 951 -38.29 22.82 -32.99
C VAL A 951 -39.38 23.26 -32.02
N LEU A 952 -39.54 22.63 -30.85
CA LEU A 952 -40.53 23.03 -29.84
C LEU A 952 -40.19 24.37 -29.21
N ILE A 953 -38.91 24.62 -28.89
CA ILE A 953 -38.44 25.92 -28.39
C ILE A 953 -38.60 26.99 -29.47
N ILE A 954 -38.29 26.69 -30.74
CA ILE A 954 -38.53 27.60 -31.87
C ILE A 954 -40.03 27.85 -32.04
N MET A 955 -40.87 26.82 -31.94
CA MET A 955 -42.33 26.90 -32.10
C MET A 955 -42.99 27.63 -30.93
N ASP A 956 -42.56 27.44 -29.69
CA ASP A 956 -43.06 28.18 -28.52
C ASP A 956 -42.57 29.62 -28.55
N THR A 957 -41.32 29.87 -28.95
CA THR A 957 -40.85 31.25 -29.16
C THR A 957 -41.63 31.93 -30.28
N LEU A 958 -41.88 31.24 -31.41
CA LEU A 958 -42.76 31.72 -32.48
C LEU A 958 -44.19 31.94 -32.00
N SER A 959 -44.75 31.03 -31.21
CA SER A 959 -46.11 31.13 -30.69
C SER A 959 -46.23 32.31 -29.72
N THR A 960 -45.20 32.56 -28.90
CA THR A 960 -45.14 33.70 -27.98
C THR A 960 -44.93 35.01 -28.74
N MET A 961 -44.11 35.01 -29.79
CA MET A 961 -43.92 36.16 -30.69
C MET A 961 -45.18 36.45 -31.52
N ILE A 962 -45.94 35.44 -31.96
CA ILE A 962 -47.22 35.59 -32.66
C ILE A 962 -48.31 36.11 -31.71
N VAL A 963 -48.32 35.65 -30.46
CA VAL A 963 -49.26 36.13 -29.43
C VAL A 963 -48.93 37.54 -28.95
N GLN A 964 -47.64 37.93 -28.92
CA GLN A 964 -47.22 39.30 -28.63
C GLN A 964 -47.39 40.25 -29.82
N ALA A 965 -47.24 39.76 -31.06
CA ALA A 965 -47.48 40.51 -32.30
C ALA A 965 -48.97 40.54 -32.70
N ALA A 966 -49.87 40.77 -31.72
CA ALA A 966 -51.30 40.92 -31.97
C ALA A 966 -51.66 42.17 -32.79
N GLU A 967 -50.69 43.02 -33.12
CA GLU A 967 -50.83 44.04 -34.16
C GLU A 967 -50.15 43.57 -35.46
N HIS A 968 -50.99 43.27 -36.44
CA HIS A 968 -50.69 42.66 -37.75
C HIS A 968 -49.54 43.32 -38.56
N ALA A 969 -49.08 44.50 -38.14
CA ALA A 969 -47.99 45.25 -38.76
C ALA A 969 -46.59 44.83 -38.26
N GLU A 970 -46.44 44.43 -36.99
CA GLU A 970 -45.14 44.04 -36.44
C GLU A 970 -44.73 42.62 -36.85
N ALA A 971 -45.69 41.71 -37.02
CA ALA A 971 -45.44 40.38 -37.57
C ALA A 971 -44.91 40.44 -39.01
N MET A 972 -45.43 41.35 -39.84
CA MET A 972 -44.92 41.58 -41.19
C MET A 972 -43.52 42.21 -41.18
N HIS A 973 -43.24 43.10 -40.21
CA HIS A 973 -41.91 43.69 -40.07
C HIS A 973 -40.87 42.66 -39.58
N ALA A 974 -41.23 41.77 -38.66
CA ALA A 974 -40.37 40.68 -38.20
C ALA A 974 -40.07 39.67 -39.33
N VAL A 975 -41.07 39.36 -40.16
CA VAL A 975 -40.88 38.53 -41.36
C VAL A 975 -40.00 39.24 -42.39
N GLU A 976 -40.18 40.55 -42.63
CA GLU A 976 -39.28 41.32 -43.51
C GLU A 976 -37.85 41.41 -42.96
N GLN A 977 -37.66 41.57 -41.65
CA GLN A 977 -36.33 41.55 -41.02
C GLN A 977 -35.67 40.18 -41.14
N LEU A 978 -36.43 39.08 -40.98
CA LEU A 978 -35.94 37.72 -41.16
C LEU A 978 -35.53 37.44 -42.62
N LEU A 979 -36.33 37.92 -43.59
CA LEU A 979 -36.04 37.81 -45.02
C LEU A 979 -34.81 38.65 -45.42
N THR A 980 -34.60 39.80 -44.78
CA THR A 980 -33.42 40.65 -45.00
C THR A 980 -32.16 40.07 -44.37
N LEU A 981 -32.27 39.40 -43.21
CA LEU A 981 -31.17 38.69 -42.55
C LEU A 981 -30.70 37.44 -43.32
N LEU A 982 -31.53 36.90 -44.20
CA LEU A 982 -31.26 35.70 -44.99
C LEU A 982 -30.83 36.01 -46.45
N ASP A 983 -30.73 37.28 -46.84
CA ASP A 983 -30.31 37.77 -48.16
C ASP A 983 -31.06 37.13 -49.37
N LEU A 984 -32.36 36.86 -49.19
CA LEU A 984 -33.20 36.26 -50.23
C LEU A 984 -33.96 37.34 -51.02
N ASN A 985 -33.72 37.40 -52.33
CA ASN A 985 -34.37 38.36 -53.24
C ASN A 985 -35.88 38.10 -53.37
N ARG A 986 -36.67 39.18 -53.58
CA ARG A 986 -38.15 39.21 -53.61
C ARG A 986 -38.85 38.27 -54.60
N SER A 987 -38.15 37.58 -55.50
CA SER A 987 -38.76 36.61 -56.43
C SER A 987 -39.19 35.31 -55.76
N ASP A 988 -38.72 35.02 -54.54
CA ASP A 988 -38.88 33.71 -53.91
C ASP A 988 -39.93 33.71 -52.77
N ALA A 989 -40.68 34.80 -52.60
CA ALA A 989 -41.77 34.90 -51.61
C ALA A 989 -42.87 33.85 -51.85
N ALA A 990 -43.08 33.44 -53.11
CA ALA A 990 -43.99 32.35 -53.46
C ALA A 990 -43.46 30.98 -53.00
N MET A 991 -42.15 30.74 -53.08
CA MET A 991 -41.55 29.49 -52.57
C MET A 991 -41.57 29.40 -51.05
N VAL A 992 -41.46 30.53 -50.34
CA VAL A 992 -41.57 30.56 -48.87
C VAL A 992 -43.03 30.33 -48.44
N SER A 993 -44.00 30.90 -49.15
CA SER A 993 -45.43 30.63 -48.92
C SER A 993 -45.78 29.16 -49.20
N ASP A 994 -45.27 28.59 -50.30
CA ASP A 994 -45.49 27.18 -50.65
C ASP A 994 -44.76 26.22 -49.71
N ALA A 995 -43.58 26.60 -49.20
CA ALA A 995 -42.85 25.83 -48.19
C ALA A 995 -43.57 25.88 -46.83
N LEU A 996 -44.11 27.03 -46.42
CA LEU A 996 -44.88 27.15 -45.18
C LEU A 996 -46.23 26.41 -45.27
N MET A 997 -46.90 26.45 -46.42
CA MET A 997 -48.08 25.63 -46.69
C MET A 997 -47.75 24.14 -46.74
N SER A 998 -46.61 23.75 -47.32
CA SER A 998 -46.15 22.35 -47.31
C SER A 998 -45.81 21.88 -45.89
N ILE A 999 -45.20 22.73 -45.06
CA ILE A 999 -44.94 22.42 -43.64
C ILE A 999 -46.26 22.31 -42.85
N TRP A 1000 -47.24 23.15 -43.16
CA TRP A 1000 -48.57 23.09 -42.54
C TRP A 1000 -49.35 21.82 -42.95
N GLU A 1001 -49.29 21.42 -44.22
CA GLU A 1001 -49.89 20.18 -44.71
C GLU A 1001 -49.17 18.94 -44.16
N ILE A 1002 -47.83 18.96 -44.05
CA ILE A 1002 -47.05 17.89 -43.41
C ILE A 1002 -47.45 17.75 -41.94
N ARG A 1003 -47.72 18.85 -41.22
CA ARG A 1003 -48.21 18.81 -39.83
C ARG A 1003 -49.58 18.16 -39.71
N LEU A 1004 -50.50 18.47 -40.63
CA LEU A 1004 -51.83 17.84 -40.69
C LEU A 1004 -51.74 16.35 -41.01
N GLN A 1005 -50.86 15.97 -41.95
CA GLN A 1005 -50.62 14.56 -42.28
C GLN A 1005 -49.90 13.79 -41.15
N LEU A 1006 -48.99 14.43 -40.41
CA LEU A 1006 -48.36 13.82 -39.23
C LEU A 1006 -49.37 13.63 -38.08
N ALA A 1007 -50.29 14.57 -37.90
CA ALA A 1007 -51.34 14.47 -36.89
C ALA A 1007 -52.35 13.35 -37.20
N GLU A 1008 -52.63 13.07 -38.48
CA GLU A 1008 -53.42 11.90 -38.90
C GLU A 1008 -52.62 10.58 -38.84
N ALA A 1009 -51.33 10.58 -39.17
CA ALA A 1009 -50.47 9.39 -39.12
C ALA A 1009 -50.22 8.88 -37.69
N ILE A 1010 -50.16 9.78 -36.69
CA ILE A 1010 -49.95 9.42 -35.28
C ILE A 1010 -51.15 8.66 -34.67
N ASN A 1011 -52.35 8.74 -35.28
CA ASN A 1011 -53.53 8.01 -34.80
C ASN A 1011 -53.71 6.61 -35.40
N VAL A 1012 -52.84 6.13 -36.30
CA VAL A 1012 -53.03 4.83 -36.99
C VAL A 1012 -51.88 3.82 -36.76
N ALA A 1013 -50.77 4.17 -36.14
CA ALA A 1013 -49.62 3.25 -35.96
C ALA A 1013 -49.40 2.78 -34.51
N VAL A 1014 -50.41 2.15 -33.90
CA VAL A 1014 -50.17 1.09 -32.91
C VAL A 1014 -50.56 -0.21 -33.58
N THR A 1015 -49.59 -0.88 -34.22
CA THR A 1015 -49.49 -2.35 -34.43
C THR A 1015 -48.43 -2.65 -35.52
N LEU A 1016 -47.53 -3.59 -35.20
CA LEU A 1016 -46.60 -4.37 -36.05
C LEU A 1016 -45.12 -3.92 -36.27
N ASN A 1017 -44.28 -4.75 -35.63
CA ASN A 1017 -43.12 -5.50 -36.12
C ASN A 1017 -41.77 -4.85 -36.46
N THR A 1018 -40.80 -5.40 -35.72
CA THR A 1018 -39.39 -5.69 -36.03
C THR A 1018 -39.09 -6.02 -37.50
N ASP A 1019 -38.17 -5.25 -38.09
CA ASP A 1019 -36.95 -5.72 -38.78
C ASP A 1019 -36.49 -4.65 -39.79
N ARG A 1020 -35.27 -4.13 -39.63
CA ARG A 1020 -34.22 -4.09 -40.68
C ARG A 1020 -33.02 -3.23 -40.27
N SER A 1021 -31.86 -3.85 -40.50
CA SER A 1021 -30.51 -3.28 -40.59
C SER A 1021 -30.42 -2.14 -41.61
N ILE A 1022 -29.60 -1.11 -41.32
CA ILE A 1022 -29.08 -0.19 -42.34
C ILE A 1022 -27.55 -0.17 -42.27
N SER A 1023 -26.96 -0.34 -43.45
CA SER A 1023 -25.53 -0.43 -43.73
C SER A 1023 -24.87 0.94 -43.87
N ARG A 1024 -23.58 0.91 -43.53
CA ARG A 1024 -22.51 1.88 -43.76
C ARG A 1024 -22.39 2.32 -45.23
N ASN A 1025 -22.49 3.62 -45.49
CA ASN A 1025 -21.69 4.40 -46.45
C ASN A 1025 -22.27 5.82 -46.55
N ASP A 1026 -21.55 6.81 -46.04
CA ASP A 1026 -21.27 8.04 -46.77
C ASP A 1026 -20.18 8.85 -46.06
N THR A 1027 -19.23 9.30 -46.87
CA THR A 1027 -18.06 10.12 -46.53
C THR A 1027 -18.47 11.58 -46.66
N VAL A 1028 -18.26 12.41 -45.64
CA VAL A 1028 -18.40 13.87 -45.76
C VAL A 1028 -17.08 14.52 -45.36
N SER A 1029 -16.52 15.27 -46.30
CA SER A 1029 -15.29 16.04 -46.22
C SER A 1029 -15.44 17.25 -45.30
N MET A 1030 -14.40 17.51 -44.51
CA MET A 1030 -14.19 18.75 -43.75
C MET A 1030 -13.81 19.89 -44.68
N GLU A 1031 -14.43 21.06 -44.52
CA GLU A 1031 -13.84 22.37 -44.83
C GLU A 1031 -14.37 23.43 -43.83
N ASP A 1032 -13.49 24.37 -43.51
CA ASP A 1032 -13.43 25.28 -42.36
C ASP A 1032 -14.46 26.42 -42.34
N PHE A 1033 -14.85 26.89 -41.14
CA PHE A 1033 -15.06 28.32 -40.80
C PHE A 1033 -15.22 28.50 -39.27
N PRO A 1034 -14.48 29.42 -38.60
CA PRO A 1034 -14.80 29.88 -37.25
C PRO A 1034 -15.30 31.33 -37.28
N GLU A 1035 -16.51 31.59 -36.80
CA GLU A 1035 -16.92 32.95 -36.41
C GLU A 1035 -17.37 32.98 -34.95
N PHE A 1036 -16.58 33.72 -34.15
CA PHE A 1036 -16.85 34.12 -32.78
C PHE A 1036 -17.71 35.38 -32.78
N TRP A 1037 -18.89 35.36 -32.14
CA TRP A 1037 -19.56 36.58 -31.68
C TRP A 1037 -19.99 36.41 -30.22
N HIS A 1038 -19.35 37.17 -29.32
CA HIS A 1038 -19.85 37.44 -27.97
C HIS A 1038 -20.76 38.68 -28.02
N VAL A 1039 -22.00 38.55 -27.56
CA VAL A 1039 -22.87 39.70 -27.23
C VAL A 1039 -23.10 39.67 -25.72
N TYR A 1040 -22.52 40.65 -25.01
CA TYR A 1040 -22.88 40.97 -23.62
C TYR A 1040 -24.04 41.97 -23.66
N GLY A 1041 -25.25 41.52 -23.31
CA GLY A 1041 -26.39 42.39 -23.02
C GLY A 1041 -26.49 42.62 -21.51
N ALA A 1042 -26.05 43.79 -21.04
CA ALA A 1042 -26.31 44.26 -19.68
C ALA A 1042 -27.65 45.00 -19.64
N GLY A 1043 -28.68 44.36 -19.09
CA GLY A 1043 -29.97 44.99 -18.80
C GLY A 1043 -30.08 45.31 -17.31
N SER A 1044 -30.01 46.60 -16.96
CA SER A 1044 -30.27 47.13 -15.62
C SER A 1044 -31.78 47.38 -15.42
N GLY A 1045 -32.46 46.45 -14.76
CA GLY A 1045 -33.83 46.63 -14.28
C GLY A 1045 -33.86 46.71 -12.76
N GLY A 1046 -34.03 47.91 -12.21
CA GLY A 1046 -34.14 48.13 -10.77
C GLY A 1046 -35.46 47.61 -10.20
N PHE A 1047 -35.40 47.02 -9.00
CA PHE A 1047 -36.60 46.70 -8.22
C PHE A 1047 -36.41 47.02 -6.73
N GLY A 1048 -37.36 47.85 -6.26
CA GLY A 1048 -37.89 48.09 -4.91
C GLY A 1048 -37.20 47.54 -3.67
N GLN A 1049 -36.89 48.47 -2.76
CA GLN A 1049 -36.62 48.22 -1.35
C GLN A 1049 -37.84 47.65 -0.62
N VAL A 1050 -37.64 46.57 0.15
CA VAL A 1050 -38.48 46.16 1.30
C VAL A 1050 -37.52 45.63 2.39
N PRO A 1051 -37.69 45.96 3.69
CA PRO A 1051 -36.66 45.76 4.69
C PRO A 1051 -36.73 44.38 5.35
N PHE A 1052 -35.58 43.71 5.49
CA PHE A 1052 -35.41 42.60 6.43
C PHE A 1052 -34.33 42.95 7.45
N GLY A 1053 -34.68 42.78 8.73
CA GLY A 1053 -33.80 42.99 9.87
C GLY A 1053 -32.84 41.84 10.11
N GLY A 1054 -31.71 42.18 10.73
CA GLY A 1054 -30.99 41.34 11.69
C GLY A 1054 -30.26 40.11 11.16
N LEU A 1055 -29.20 40.29 10.39
CA LEU A 1055 -28.16 39.28 10.18
C LEU A 1055 -27.13 39.34 11.33
N SER A 1056 -27.16 38.36 12.23
CA SER A 1056 -26.08 38.10 13.18
C SER A 1056 -25.01 37.21 12.54
N ALA A 1057 -23.82 37.81 12.41
CA ALA A 1057 -22.49 37.26 12.12
C ALA A 1057 -22.33 35.74 11.89
N TRP A 1058 -21.99 35.36 10.66
CA TRP A 1058 -21.20 34.17 10.35
C TRP A 1058 -19.76 34.61 10.08
N ARG A 1059 -18.80 34.14 10.91
CA ARG A 1059 -17.36 34.22 10.63
C ARG A 1059 -16.90 32.89 10.04
N HIS A 1060 -16.60 32.87 8.75
CA HIS A 1060 -15.68 31.88 8.18
C HIS A 1060 -14.30 32.53 8.04
N LYS A 1061 -13.29 31.89 8.64
CA LYS A 1061 -11.86 32.11 8.32
C LYS A 1061 -11.62 31.60 6.90
N SER A 1062 -11.17 32.45 5.99
CA SER A 1062 -10.50 32.03 4.75
C SER A 1062 -9.02 31.74 5.04
N PRO A 1063 -8.41 30.73 4.40
CA PRO A 1063 -6.98 30.68 4.19
C PRO A 1063 -6.62 31.35 2.85
N ASP A 1064 -5.69 32.31 2.91
CA ASP A 1064 -4.73 32.73 1.88
C ASP A 1064 -5.23 33.22 0.49
N GLU A 1065 -5.59 34.51 0.42
CA GLU A 1065 -5.79 35.30 -0.82
C GLU A 1065 -4.50 35.94 -1.38
N LEU A 1066 -3.36 35.23 -1.36
CA LEU A 1066 -2.09 35.76 -1.91
C LEU A 1066 -1.58 35.08 -3.18
N SER A 1067 -2.27 34.06 -3.71
CA SER A 1067 -1.82 33.33 -4.92
C SER A 1067 -2.55 33.68 -6.22
N ILE A 1068 -3.62 34.48 -6.18
CA ILE A 1068 -4.44 34.81 -7.37
C ILE A 1068 -3.95 36.07 -8.09
N PHE A 1069 -3.16 36.93 -7.44
CA PHE A 1069 -2.73 38.20 -8.05
C PHE A 1069 -1.45 38.08 -8.91
N GLU A 1070 -0.60 37.08 -8.68
CA GLU A 1070 0.66 36.91 -9.43
C GLU A 1070 0.47 36.19 -10.78
N GLN A 1071 -0.52 35.30 -10.91
CA GLN A 1071 -0.75 34.56 -12.16
C GLN A 1071 -1.49 35.36 -13.25
N LEU A 1072 -2.19 36.44 -12.88
CA LEU A 1072 -2.86 37.32 -13.84
C LEU A 1072 -1.88 38.29 -14.54
N ILE A 1073 -0.73 38.59 -13.93
CA ILE A 1073 0.29 39.49 -14.50
C ILE A 1073 1.21 38.76 -15.49
N VAL A 1074 1.41 37.45 -15.34
CA VAL A 1074 2.22 36.65 -16.28
C VAL A 1074 1.47 36.37 -17.60
N ALA A 1075 0.13 36.30 -17.58
CA ALA A 1075 -0.66 36.11 -18.80
C ALA A 1075 -0.82 37.39 -19.64
N LEU A 1076 -0.71 38.59 -19.05
CA LEU A 1076 -0.87 39.87 -19.73
C LEU A 1076 0.44 40.52 -20.23
N SER A 1077 1.60 39.96 -19.87
CA SER A 1077 2.92 40.46 -20.32
C SER A 1077 3.41 39.85 -21.64
N ALA A 1078 2.71 38.87 -22.20
CA ALA A 1078 3.01 38.27 -23.51
C ALA A 1078 2.48 39.06 -24.72
N LEU A 1079 1.78 40.19 -24.49
CA LEU A 1079 1.18 41.01 -25.54
C LEU A 1079 1.41 42.51 -25.28
N ARG A 1080 2.64 43.00 -25.52
CA ARG A 1080 2.97 44.29 -26.17
C ARG A 1080 4.43 44.69 -25.94
N THR A 1081 5.09 45.06 -27.04
CA THR A 1081 6.39 45.73 -27.07
C THR A 1081 6.24 47.22 -26.78
N SER A 1082 6.60 47.66 -25.57
CA SER A 1082 7.30 48.94 -25.31
C SER A 1082 7.44 49.19 -23.80
N SER A 1083 8.63 49.60 -23.40
CA SER A 1083 9.11 49.84 -22.04
C SER A 1083 8.19 50.70 -21.15
N VAL A 1084 7.93 50.23 -19.92
CA VAL A 1084 7.51 51.06 -18.78
C VAL A 1084 8.45 50.77 -17.62
N VAL A 1085 9.13 51.81 -17.13
CA VAL A 1085 9.93 51.79 -15.90
C VAL A 1085 8.99 52.07 -14.73
N VAL A 1086 8.90 51.17 -13.77
CA VAL A 1086 8.22 51.41 -12.48
C VAL A 1086 9.27 51.31 -11.38
N SER A 1087 9.48 52.43 -10.67
CA SER A 1087 10.25 52.51 -9.45
C SER A 1087 9.31 52.34 -8.25
N ASP A 1088 9.49 51.30 -7.44
CA ASP A 1088 8.75 51.14 -6.20
C ASP A 1088 9.39 51.96 -5.08
N THR A 1089 8.60 52.86 -4.49
CA THR A 1089 8.85 53.49 -3.19
C THR A 1089 7.71 53.12 -2.27
N LEU A 1090 7.97 52.24 -1.30
CA LEU A 1090 7.01 51.79 -0.29
C LEU A 1090 6.82 52.89 0.78
N LEU A 1091 5.60 53.42 0.86
CA LEU A 1091 5.15 54.34 1.91
C LEU A 1091 4.01 53.67 2.69
N PHE A 1092 4.30 53.24 3.93
CA PHE A 1092 3.27 52.85 4.89
C PHE A 1092 2.66 54.11 5.51
N SER A 1093 1.34 54.30 5.38
CA SER A 1093 0.59 55.26 6.19
C SER A 1093 -0.17 54.55 7.29
N SER A 1094 0.07 55.01 8.52
CA SER A 1094 -0.60 54.62 9.75
C SER A 1094 -1.93 55.35 9.93
N GLY A 1095 -2.88 54.72 10.62
CA GLY A 1095 -4.14 55.34 11.01
C GLY A 1095 -4.83 54.66 12.20
N PHE A 1096 -4.45 55.12 13.40
CA PHE A 1096 -5.17 55.07 14.70
C PHE A 1096 -5.40 53.70 15.37
N GLY A 1097 -5.09 53.46 16.66
CA GLY A 1097 -4.72 54.35 17.76
C GLY A 1097 -5.65 54.14 18.96
N GLY A 1098 -5.27 53.28 19.91
CA GLY A 1098 -5.97 53.09 21.18
C GLY A 1098 -5.11 52.33 22.19
N LYS A 1099 -4.52 53.06 23.15
CA LYS A 1099 -3.69 52.56 24.26
C LYS A 1099 -4.57 52.01 25.39
N LEU A 1100 -4.10 50.96 26.07
CA LEU A 1100 -4.11 50.72 27.53
C LEU A 1100 -3.23 49.47 27.78
N SER A 1101 -1.94 49.66 28.02
CA SER A 1101 -1.26 49.57 29.32
C SER A 1101 -1.15 48.15 29.91
N SER A 1102 0.06 47.63 29.79
CA SER A 1102 0.76 46.63 30.60
C SER A 1102 0.25 46.39 32.03
N GLY A 1103 0.18 45.11 32.41
CA GLY A 1103 0.16 44.65 33.80
C GLY A 1103 0.51 43.17 33.90
N PHE A 1104 1.77 42.88 34.19
CA PHE A 1104 2.25 41.58 34.68
C PHE A 1104 1.62 41.27 36.05
N GLY A 1105 1.25 40.01 36.29
CA GLY A 1105 0.87 39.50 37.60
C GLY A 1105 0.79 37.98 37.61
N VAL A 1106 1.57 37.35 38.49
CA VAL A 1106 1.80 35.92 38.61
C VAL A 1106 1.07 35.39 39.86
N SER A 1107 0.27 34.31 39.72
CA SER A 1107 -0.08 33.26 40.72
C SER A 1107 -1.13 33.57 41.83
N PRO A 1108 -1.68 32.59 42.60
CA PRO A 1108 -2.39 31.32 42.26
C PRO A 1108 -3.72 31.08 43.06
N PHE A 1109 -4.36 29.92 42.82
CA PHE A 1109 -5.38 29.15 43.60
C PHE A 1109 -6.86 29.19 43.17
N GLY A 1110 -7.38 27.99 42.84
CA GLY A 1110 -8.39 27.29 43.67
C GLY A 1110 -9.86 27.55 43.36
N GLY A 1111 -10.51 26.55 42.76
CA GLY A 1111 -11.96 26.44 42.54
C GLY A 1111 -12.26 25.33 41.56
#